data_AF-A0A8J7ZF51-F1
#
_entry.id   AF-A0A8J7ZF51-F1
#
_cell.length_a   1.000
_cell.length_b   1.000
_cell.length_c   1.000
_cell.angle_alpha   90.00
_cell.angle_beta   90.00
_cell.angle_gamma   90.00
#
_symmetry.space_group_name_H-M   'P 1'
#
loop_
_entity.id
_entity.type
_entity.pdbx_description
1 polymer ?
#
loop_
_entity_poly.entity_id
_entity_poly.type
_entity_poly.pdbx_seq_one_letter_code
_entity_poly.pdbx_strand_id
1 'polypeptide(L)'
;MKGENLRRLRVLFVVVLVTVSMVAPVLAMETDQANQPTENPAPSAATLDAAFEAMEGFGTADDPYVVTNLTQLQAMDEDRSAHYALGNDIDATPTEEWNYGGGFEPISTTKDPFTGSFDGRNHTITGLYIDRPSARFVGLIANTEGSGTVLENVQIVDATVTGEGYVGILVGWGDDSIEYVDVQGRVDGEDYVGGVAGFASSIRYSSANVHAEGTEYVGGLVGSASEVIGSYAIGSVTAQKWSGGLAGSVDPYEDDEVVRNYAAVSVSVSEEYRAGAFAGQQRGEFKANYWNPSVSGQSDGAVDLDGDEVVTELSATEMQGANARQNMRLPWGDVFVATDEYPVHRLQIESLDLEPGTNQLVTGNETAATVTLTLESGRTVTATAPAEFETNNSLASTSQGAIAAGTDNGTVNVTASLAGFSDSATVDIVHPADVDVTSVDAPTAVLNDSTAAIAFEARNEGGASGVRTVSLNATDGSIAATQVSVDGYERANASFAWTPTKTGDYDLAVGSADAGTVTVVDRDSVTLTGANAPENVAAGASYEVELAIENDADVAVAVPVTHVVDGERVTEQVTAAPGSTTVTVSAMADADAGTSRTHAFSSVNGTANATTNVVEPAKIGIESTSVPSAIVAGESGSFSVTVANTGGVATTTPVTVTVGGEVVVEESVTLDPGASTTVSGSTAVESAGSASVEMTAGNASQTAELSVSEPRTTTTSGDGGTSGGSTTAADSSDDGDSGSGGSPGFGIVVAALALVVVAFRRR
;
A
#
# COMPACT_ATOMS: atom_id res chain seq x y z
N MET A 1 32.24 -75.38 -27.13
CA MET A 1 31.14 -74.48 -27.56
C MET A 1 31.42 -73.15 -26.86
N LYS A 2 31.87 -72.11 -27.58
CA LYS A 2 31.07 -71.12 -28.34
C LYS A 2 30.10 -70.34 -27.43
N GLY A 3 30.02 -69.00 -27.47
CA GLY A 3 30.51 -68.05 -28.48
C GLY A 3 31.27 -66.83 -27.94
N GLU A 4 31.75 -65.99 -28.86
CA GLU A 4 32.68 -64.87 -28.66
C GLU A 4 32.01 -63.50 -28.93
N ASN A 5 32.82 -62.42 -28.78
CA ASN A 5 32.75 -61.12 -29.48
C ASN A 5 31.76 -60.04 -28.98
N LEU A 6 32.06 -58.72 -29.07
CA LEU A 6 33.33 -57.96 -28.98
C LEU A 6 33.02 -56.45 -28.93
N ARG A 7 33.92 -55.64 -28.33
CA ARG A 7 34.17 -54.18 -28.55
C ARG A 7 33.18 -53.10 -28.03
N ARG A 8 33.76 -52.31 -27.12
CA ARG A 8 33.61 -50.86 -26.83
C ARG A 8 33.00 -49.98 -27.95
N LEU A 9 32.20 -48.99 -27.54
CA LEU A 9 31.98 -47.73 -28.28
C LEU A 9 32.19 -46.53 -27.34
N ARG A 10 32.70 -45.42 -27.86
CA ARG A 10 32.98 -44.17 -27.12
C ARG A 10 31.72 -43.31 -27.04
N VAL A 11 31.57 -42.54 -25.95
CA VAL A 11 30.59 -41.44 -25.88
C VAL A 11 31.09 -40.31 -26.79
N LEU A 12 30.21 -39.78 -27.62
CA LEU A 12 30.50 -38.75 -28.62
C LEU A 12 30.05 -37.39 -28.07
N PHE A 13 30.98 -36.44 -27.93
CA PHE A 13 30.65 -35.04 -27.72
C PHE A 13 30.03 -34.47 -29.01
N VAL A 14 28.93 -33.74 -28.89
CA VAL A 14 28.33 -33.01 -30.03
C VAL A 14 28.99 -31.63 -30.07
N VAL A 15 29.96 -31.47 -30.97
CA VAL A 15 30.49 -30.16 -31.36
C VAL A 15 29.66 -29.67 -32.55
N VAL A 16 28.95 -28.55 -32.38
CA VAL A 16 28.25 -27.88 -33.48
C VAL A 16 29.26 -27.00 -34.21
N LEU A 17 29.95 -27.58 -35.19
CA LEU A 17 30.88 -26.86 -36.05
C LEU A 17 30.09 -26.24 -37.22
N VAL A 18 29.80 -24.95 -37.17
CA VAL A 18 29.19 -24.22 -38.30
C VAL A 18 30.30 -23.74 -39.23
N THR A 19 30.62 -24.53 -40.25
CA THR A 19 31.51 -24.11 -41.34
C THR A 19 30.70 -23.54 -42.49
N VAL A 20 30.60 -22.21 -42.58
CA VAL A 20 30.04 -21.55 -43.78
C VAL A 20 31.12 -21.48 -44.86
N SER A 21 31.06 -22.42 -45.79
CA SER A 21 31.91 -22.44 -46.98
C SER A 21 31.52 -21.33 -47.96
N MET A 22 32.49 -20.51 -48.40
CA MET A 22 32.30 -19.58 -49.50
C MET A 22 31.91 -20.32 -50.80
N VAL A 23 30.67 -20.13 -51.26
CA VAL A 23 30.27 -20.30 -52.67
C VAL A 23 29.24 -19.23 -53.00
N ALA A 24 29.63 -18.23 -53.80
CA ALA A 24 28.73 -17.17 -54.23
C ALA A 24 27.76 -17.66 -55.34
N PRO A 25 26.46 -17.31 -55.28
CA PRO A 25 25.58 -17.31 -56.43
C PRO A 25 25.42 -15.88 -56.96
N VAL A 26 25.98 -15.60 -58.14
CA VAL A 26 25.55 -14.46 -58.96
C VAL A 26 24.21 -14.83 -59.58
N LEU A 27 23.09 -14.25 -59.10
CA LEU A 27 21.91 -13.93 -59.91
C LEU A 27 20.92 -13.02 -59.17
N ALA A 28 20.26 -12.13 -59.94
CA ALA A 28 19.13 -11.27 -59.56
C ALA A 28 19.39 -10.17 -58.50
N MET A 29 19.73 -8.98 -58.99
CA MET A 29 19.34 -7.74 -58.33
C MET A 29 17.80 -7.60 -58.38
N GLU A 30 17.13 -7.78 -57.26
CA GLU A 30 15.91 -7.03 -56.94
C GLU A 30 16.16 -6.35 -55.59
N THR A 31 16.03 -5.02 -55.58
CA THR A 31 16.47 -4.16 -54.48
C THR A 31 15.51 -4.23 -53.30
N ASP A 32 15.93 -4.88 -52.22
CA ASP A 32 15.26 -4.77 -50.92
C ASP A 32 15.66 -3.47 -50.21
N GLN A 33 15.33 -2.33 -50.83
CA GLN A 33 15.42 -0.99 -50.24
C GLN A 33 14.12 -0.62 -49.48
N ALA A 34 13.34 -1.61 -49.05
CA ALA A 34 11.99 -1.40 -48.51
C ALA A 34 11.93 -1.22 -46.98
N ASN A 35 13.04 -1.36 -46.25
CA ASN A 35 13.05 -1.24 -44.78
C ASN A 35 14.29 -0.53 -44.20
N GLN A 36 14.93 0.33 -44.99
CA GLN A 36 15.88 1.34 -44.49
C GLN A 36 15.08 2.62 -44.16
N PRO A 37 15.32 3.30 -43.02
CA PRO A 37 14.68 4.58 -42.74
C PRO A 37 15.03 5.56 -43.86
N THR A 38 14.01 6.10 -44.54
CA THR A 38 14.20 6.91 -45.75
C THR A 38 14.69 8.33 -45.46
N GLU A 39 14.75 8.71 -44.19
CA GLU A 39 15.30 9.97 -43.68
C GLU A 39 16.35 9.62 -42.63
N ASN A 40 17.47 10.33 -42.61
CA ASN A 40 18.48 10.22 -41.55
C ASN A 40 18.00 11.07 -40.37
N PRO A 41 17.71 10.51 -39.18
CA PRO A 41 17.26 11.28 -38.02
C PRO A 41 18.41 12.01 -37.30
N ALA A 42 19.66 11.79 -37.70
CA ALA A 42 20.81 12.53 -37.18
C ALA A 42 20.68 14.05 -37.47
N PRO A 43 21.19 14.91 -36.57
CA PRO A 43 21.17 16.36 -36.79
C PRO A 43 21.93 16.75 -38.06
N SER A 44 21.30 17.59 -38.87
CA SER A 44 21.93 18.26 -40.00
C SER A 44 23.02 19.25 -39.56
N ALA A 45 23.95 19.60 -40.44
CA ALA A 45 24.97 20.62 -40.16
C ALA A 45 24.37 21.96 -39.66
N ALA A 46 23.24 22.40 -40.23
CA ALA A 46 22.57 23.64 -39.79
C ALA A 46 21.93 23.52 -38.39
N THR A 47 21.66 22.31 -37.91
CA THR A 47 21.19 22.06 -36.53
C THR A 47 22.33 21.85 -35.55
N LEU A 48 23.51 21.42 -36.01
CA LEU A 48 24.74 21.36 -35.20
C LEU A 48 25.28 22.77 -34.94
N ASP A 49 25.48 23.57 -35.99
CA ASP A 49 25.83 25.00 -35.95
C ASP A 49 24.91 25.78 -34.97
N ALA A 50 23.59 25.61 -35.10
CA ALA A 50 22.61 26.24 -34.20
C ALA A 50 22.60 25.67 -32.76
N ALA A 51 23.07 24.44 -32.54
CA ALA A 51 23.16 23.85 -31.20
C ALA A 51 24.45 24.27 -30.48
N PHE A 52 25.55 24.40 -31.23
CA PHE A 52 26.85 24.90 -30.78
C PHE A 52 26.74 26.38 -30.33
N GLU A 53 26.21 27.26 -31.19
CA GLU A 53 25.94 28.67 -30.87
C GLU A 53 24.91 28.88 -29.75
N ALA A 54 24.23 27.81 -29.31
CA ALA A 54 23.26 27.82 -28.20
C ALA A 54 23.81 27.21 -26.89
N MET A 55 25.08 26.77 -26.84
CA MET A 55 25.74 26.37 -25.60
C MET A 55 26.00 27.60 -24.71
N GLU A 56 25.84 27.45 -23.40
CA GLU A 56 26.31 28.48 -22.45
C GLU A 56 27.83 28.37 -22.26
N GLY A 57 28.50 29.47 -21.92
CA GLY A 57 29.96 29.54 -21.76
C GLY A 57 30.70 30.10 -22.99
N PHE A 58 32.03 30.06 -22.97
CA PHE A 58 32.89 30.58 -24.06
C PHE A 58 33.91 29.55 -24.59
N GLY A 59 33.76 28.27 -24.24
CA GLY A 59 34.68 27.21 -24.67
C GLY A 59 36.08 27.33 -24.09
N THR A 60 36.28 28.06 -23.00
CA THR A 60 37.59 28.26 -22.35
C THR A 60 37.73 27.42 -21.09
N ALA A 61 38.95 27.14 -20.64
CA ALA A 61 39.17 26.32 -19.44
C ALA A 61 38.48 26.88 -18.16
N ASP A 62 38.39 28.21 -18.02
CA ASP A 62 37.71 28.87 -16.90
C ASP A 62 36.18 29.00 -17.11
N ASP A 63 35.70 28.86 -18.34
CA ASP A 63 34.29 29.04 -18.76
C ASP A 63 33.99 28.14 -19.98
N PRO A 64 33.84 26.81 -19.77
CA PRO A 64 33.67 25.83 -20.83
C PRO A 64 32.25 25.87 -21.41
N TYR A 65 32.10 25.36 -22.63
CA TYR A 65 30.77 25.20 -23.22
C TYR A 65 29.95 24.14 -22.48
N VAL A 66 28.74 24.50 -22.05
CA VAL A 66 27.84 23.65 -21.29
C VAL A 66 26.95 22.83 -22.23
N VAL A 67 27.17 21.52 -22.24
CA VAL A 67 26.44 20.52 -23.02
C VAL A 67 25.25 20.01 -22.22
N THR A 68 24.03 20.26 -22.69
CA THR A 68 22.78 19.98 -21.96
C THR A 68 21.84 18.99 -22.65
N ASN A 69 22.18 18.54 -23.85
CA ASN A 69 21.38 17.61 -24.66
C ASN A 69 22.23 16.90 -25.73
N LEU A 70 21.68 15.83 -26.32
CA LEU A 70 22.35 14.98 -27.31
C LEU A 70 22.81 15.71 -28.58
N THR A 71 22.06 16.70 -29.06
CA THR A 71 22.49 17.47 -30.25
C THR A 71 23.68 18.37 -29.93
N GLN A 72 23.74 18.94 -28.73
CA GLN A 72 24.92 19.64 -28.24
C GLN A 72 26.13 18.72 -28.07
N LEU A 73 25.94 17.48 -27.58
CA LEU A 73 27.03 16.49 -27.50
C LEU A 73 27.63 16.21 -28.88
N GLN A 74 26.80 16.03 -29.91
CA GLN A 74 27.28 15.84 -31.29
C GLN A 74 27.94 17.12 -31.87
N ALA A 75 27.49 18.30 -31.45
CA ALA A 75 28.00 19.60 -31.91
C ALA A 75 29.36 20.01 -31.30
N MET A 76 29.92 19.22 -30.38
CA MET A 76 31.32 19.38 -29.92
C MET A 76 32.34 19.28 -31.07
N ASP A 77 31.95 18.67 -32.20
CA ASP A 77 32.81 18.54 -33.38
C ASP A 77 33.03 19.85 -34.15
N GLU A 78 32.23 20.90 -33.89
CA GLU A 78 32.35 22.21 -34.53
C GLU A 78 33.57 23.00 -34.01
N ASP A 79 33.96 22.86 -32.73
CA ASP A 79 35.23 23.35 -32.18
C ASP A 79 35.92 22.32 -31.29
N ARG A 80 36.79 21.53 -31.90
CA ARG A 80 37.58 20.47 -31.25
C ARG A 80 38.72 20.97 -30.35
N SER A 81 38.90 22.29 -30.25
CA SER A 81 39.90 22.93 -29.38
C SER A 81 39.28 23.61 -28.15
N ALA A 82 37.95 23.70 -28.10
CA ALA A 82 37.22 24.26 -26.97
C ALA A 82 37.13 23.29 -25.79
N HIS A 83 36.93 23.86 -24.60
CA HIS A 83 36.66 23.14 -23.37
C HIS A 83 35.15 22.96 -23.19
N TYR A 84 34.73 21.75 -22.83
CA TYR A 84 33.34 21.36 -22.69
C TYR A 84 33.06 20.78 -21.31
N ALA A 85 31.84 20.96 -20.82
CA ALA A 85 31.36 20.26 -19.65
C ALA A 85 29.88 19.88 -19.78
N LEU A 86 29.48 18.74 -19.22
CA LEU A 86 28.06 18.40 -19.13
C LEU A 86 27.36 19.31 -18.11
N GLY A 87 26.09 19.62 -18.38
CA GLY A 87 25.20 20.35 -17.47
C GLY A 87 23.85 19.68 -17.22
N ASN A 88 23.63 18.50 -17.81
CA ASN A 88 22.52 17.57 -17.58
C ASN A 88 22.99 16.16 -17.97
N ASP A 89 22.27 15.14 -17.51
CA ASP A 89 22.36 13.79 -18.08
C ASP A 89 21.88 13.79 -19.54
N ILE A 90 22.52 12.97 -20.37
CA ILE A 90 22.29 12.91 -21.81
C ILE A 90 21.73 11.55 -22.20
N ASP A 91 20.45 11.51 -22.55
CA ASP A 91 19.86 10.37 -23.24
C ASP A 91 20.38 10.32 -24.69
N ALA A 92 21.30 9.39 -24.94
CA ALA A 92 21.89 9.08 -26.24
C ALA A 92 21.23 7.89 -26.94
N THR A 93 20.20 7.25 -26.36
CA THR A 93 19.47 6.14 -27.02
C THR A 93 18.93 6.48 -28.42
N PRO A 94 18.54 7.74 -28.78
CA PRO A 94 18.13 8.06 -30.14
C PRO A 94 19.24 7.88 -31.18
N THR A 95 20.50 7.75 -30.77
CA THR A 95 21.63 7.56 -31.69
C THR A 95 21.52 6.25 -32.46
N GLU A 96 20.88 5.19 -31.94
CA GLU A 96 20.72 3.90 -32.64
C GLU A 96 20.13 4.05 -34.06
N GLU A 97 19.22 5.00 -34.28
CA GLU A 97 18.62 5.25 -35.60
C GLU A 97 19.42 6.23 -36.48
N TRP A 98 20.41 6.94 -35.92
CA TRP A 98 21.20 7.96 -36.61
C TRP A 98 22.07 7.36 -37.71
N ASN A 99 22.36 8.18 -38.73
CA ASN A 99 23.26 7.86 -39.83
C ASN A 99 22.93 6.53 -40.54
N TYR A 100 21.62 6.30 -40.76
CA TYR A 100 21.06 5.08 -41.36
C TYR A 100 21.29 3.80 -40.54
N GLY A 101 21.20 3.90 -39.21
CA GLY A 101 21.55 2.83 -38.28
C GLY A 101 23.05 2.74 -37.98
N GLY A 102 23.84 3.71 -38.44
CA GLY A 102 25.26 3.81 -38.10
C GLY A 102 25.50 4.35 -36.69
N GLY A 103 24.57 5.02 -36.03
CA GLY A 103 24.86 5.62 -34.73
C GLY A 103 25.38 7.06 -34.78
N PHE A 104 25.79 7.53 -33.60
CA PHE A 104 26.50 8.80 -33.39
C PHE A 104 27.75 8.87 -34.30
N GLU A 105 28.11 10.08 -34.76
CA GLU A 105 29.36 10.28 -35.50
C GLU A 105 30.47 10.64 -34.50
N PRO A 106 31.55 9.85 -34.39
CA PRO A 106 32.64 10.13 -33.47
C PRO A 106 33.14 11.58 -33.57
N ILE A 107 33.32 12.25 -32.43
CA ILE A 107 33.90 13.59 -32.38
C ILE A 107 35.38 13.47 -32.78
N SER A 108 35.86 14.41 -33.61
CA SER A 108 37.22 14.47 -34.17
C SER A 108 37.57 13.44 -35.25
N THR A 109 38.68 13.70 -35.94
CA THR A 109 39.29 12.74 -36.87
C THR A 109 40.82 12.79 -36.74
N THR A 110 41.52 11.78 -37.26
CA THR A 110 43.00 11.73 -37.31
C THR A 110 43.68 12.83 -38.15
N LYS A 111 42.92 13.80 -38.70
CA LYS A 111 43.46 15.01 -39.35
C LYS A 111 43.20 16.28 -38.55
N ASP A 112 42.15 16.24 -37.73
CA ASP A 112 41.61 17.35 -36.96
C ASP A 112 41.25 16.78 -35.58
N PRO A 113 42.25 16.48 -34.73
CA PRO A 113 42.08 15.80 -33.44
C PRO A 113 41.37 16.69 -32.41
N PHE A 114 40.84 16.07 -31.37
CA PHE A 114 40.37 16.79 -30.19
C PHE A 114 41.55 17.20 -29.30
N THR A 115 41.59 18.47 -28.94
CA THR A 115 42.71 19.14 -28.23
C THR A 115 42.26 19.99 -27.05
N GLY A 116 40.94 20.00 -26.78
CA GLY A 116 40.31 20.71 -25.66
C GLY A 116 40.20 19.83 -24.41
N SER A 117 39.13 20.03 -23.62
CA SER A 117 38.80 19.13 -22.49
C SER A 117 37.33 18.79 -22.44
N PHE A 118 36.99 17.69 -21.77
CA PHE A 118 35.61 17.25 -21.57
C PHE A 118 35.41 16.82 -20.10
N ASP A 119 34.63 17.59 -19.36
CA ASP A 119 34.31 17.36 -17.94
C ASP A 119 32.85 16.88 -17.78
N GLY A 120 32.67 15.63 -17.36
CA GLY A 120 31.34 15.03 -17.20
C GLY A 120 30.55 15.54 -16.00
N ARG A 121 31.17 16.17 -14.99
CA ARG A 121 30.49 16.78 -13.81
C ARG A 121 29.47 15.89 -13.09
N ASN A 122 29.73 14.58 -13.00
CA ASN A 122 28.81 13.56 -12.48
C ASN A 122 27.50 13.39 -13.28
N HIS A 123 27.43 13.90 -14.52
CA HIS A 123 26.32 13.60 -15.42
C HIS A 123 26.58 12.33 -16.23
N THR A 124 25.50 11.59 -16.49
CA THR A 124 25.55 10.32 -17.22
C THR A 124 25.14 10.47 -18.68
N ILE A 125 25.87 9.83 -19.59
CA ILE A 125 25.47 9.61 -20.99
C ILE A 125 24.91 8.18 -21.11
N THR A 126 23.63 8.04 -21.43
CA THR A 126 22.94 6.74 -21.45
C THR A 126 22.64 6.29 -22.88
N GLY A 127 23.00 5.05 -23.22
CA GLY A 127 22.59 4.42 -24.49
C GLY A 127 23.34 4.92 -25.73
N LEU A 128 24.61 5.33 -25.60
CA LEU A 128 25.42 5.77 -26.73
C LEU A 128 25.64 4.61 -27.72
N TYR A 129 25.19 4.78 -28.97
CA TYR A 129 25.33 3.80 -30.04
C TYR A 129 26.23 4.31 -31.16
N ILE A 130 27.27 3.55 -31.53
CA ILE A 130 28.20 3.82 -32.64
C ILE A 130 28.49 2.52 -33.38
N ASP A 131 28.05 2.40 -34.63
CA ASP A 131 28.38 1.30 -35.54
C ASP A 131 29.26 1.79 -36.70
N ARG A 132 30.57 1.53 -36.60
CA ARG A 132 31.57 1.86 -37.63
C ARG A 132 32.49 0.64 -37.92
N PRO A 133 31.96 -0.55 -38.28
CA PRO A 133 32.68 -1.84 -38.30
C PRO A 133 33.82 -1.95 -39.33
N SER A 134 34.09 -0.90 -40.10
CA SER A 134 35.19 -0.81 -41.07
C SER A 134 36.02 0.48 -40.93
N ALA A 135 35.81 1.22 -39.83
CA ALA A 135 36.59 2.41 -39.49
C ALA A 135 37.47 2.14 -38.28
N ARG A 136 38.61 2.80 -38.25
CA ARG A 136 39.51 2.82 -37.10
C ARG A 136 39.29 4.12 -36.33
N PHE A 137 39.71 4.14 -35.06
CA PHE A 137 39.57 5.30 -34.18
C PHE A 137 38.08 5.57 -33.88
N VAL A 138 37.47 4.67 -33.11
CA VAL A 138 36.02 4.65 -32.86
C VAL A 138 35.74 4.74 -31.36
N GLY A 139 34.93 5.73 -30.99
CA GLY A 139 34.44 6.02 -29.64
C GLY A 139 33.66 7.33 -29.67
N LEU A 140 33.19 7.81 -28.51
CA LEU A 140 32.58 9.15 -28.42
C LEU A 140 33.51 10.21 -29.03
N ILE A 141 34.80 10.12 -28.73
CA ILE A 141 35.88 10.88 -29.36
C ILE A 141 36.76 9.88 -30.15
N ALA A 142 36.91 10.09 -31.45
CA ALA A 142 37.74 9.23 -32.30
C ALA A 142 39.23 9.33 -31.91
N ASN A 143 39.72 10.56 -31.79
CA ASN A 143 41.14 10.85 -31.67
C ASN A 143 41.44 12.11 -30.83
N THR A 144 42.26 11.98 -29.79
CA THR A 144 42.78 13.09 -28.99
C THR A 144 44.28 13.29 -29.24
N GLU A 145 44.75 14.54 -29.27
CA GLU A 145 46.18 14.88 -29.32
C GLU A 145 46.49 16.01 -28.34
N GLY A 146 47.75 16.07 -27.90
CA GLY A 146 48.31 17.22 -27.19
C GLY A 146 48.28 17.09 -25.67
N SER A 147 49.42 17.41 -25.04
CA SER A 147 49.69 17.22 -23.60
C SER A 147 48.89 18.12 -22.63
N GLY A 148 47.76 18.67 -23.07
CA GLY A 148 46.80 19.43 -22.27
C GLY A 148 45.37 18.92 -22.39
N THR A 149 45.14 17.87 -23.19
CA THR A 149 43.83 17.25 -23.38
C THR A 149 43.49 16.39 -22.16
N VAL A 150 42.39 16.75 -21.49
CA VAL A 150 41.90 16.09 -20.27
C VAL A 150 40.45 15.68 -20.50
N LEU A 151 40.16 14.40 -20.26
CA LEU A 151 38.81 13.86 -20.25
C LEU A 151 38.53 13.37 -18.82
N GLU A 152 37.62 14.03 -18.11
CA GLU A 152 37.42 13.80 -16.68
C GLU A 152 35.95 13.68 -16.25
N ASN A 153 35.71 12.94 -15.16
CA ASN A 153 34.41 12.82 -14.49
C ASN A 153 33.27 12.30 -15.40
N VAL A 154 33.60 11.56 -16.46
CA VAL A 154 32.64 11.10 -17.49
C VAL A 154 32.03 9.76 -17.10
N GLN A 155 30.70 9.67 -17.15
CA GLN A 155 29.98 8.41 -16.98
C GLN A 155 29.21 8.06 -18.25
N ILE A 156 29.41 6.86 -18.79
CA ILE A 156 28.68 6.37 -19.98
C ILE A 156 28.11 4.98 -19.69
N VAL A 157 26.79 4.83 -19.73
CA VAL A 157 26.09 3.57 -19.43
C VAL A 157 25.30 3.07 -20.65
N ASP A 158 25.06 1.76 -20.69
CA ASP A 158 24.35 1.06 -21.78
C ASP A 158 24.89 1.36 -23.20
N ALA A 159 26.19 1.65 -23.32
CA ALA A 159 26.81 1.96 -24.61
C ALA A 159 26.97 0.71 -25.50
N THR A 160 26.97 0.90 -26.83
CA THR A 160 27.35 -0.10 -27.82
C THR A 160 28.23 0.55 -28.89
N VAL A 161 29.49 0.11 -28.99
CA VAL A 161 30.48 0.70 -29.90
C VAL A 161 31.17 -0.38 -30.74
N THR A 162 31.01 -0.31 -32.06
CA THR A 162 31.59 -1.25 -33.04
C THR A 162 32.59 -0.53 -33.95
N GLY A 163 33.81 -1.05 -34.08
CA GLY A 163 34.86 -0.53 -34.98
C GLY A 163 35.66 -1.61 -35.71
N GLU A 164 36.65 -1.22 -36.50
CA GLU A 164 37.71 -2.10 -37.02
C GLU A 164 38.88 -2.17 -36.03
N GLY A 165 39.37 -1.03 -35.53
CA GLY A 165 40.44 -1.04 -34.53
C GLY A 165 40.79 0.32 -33.94
N TYR A 166 41.40 0.32 -32.76
CA TYR A 166 41.39 1.45 -31.82
C TYR A 166 39.94 1.82 -31.47
N VAL A 167 39.31 0.93 -30.69
CA VAL A 167 37.89 1.01 -30.32
C VAL A 167 37.75 1.10 -28.80
N GLY A 168 37.01 2.10 -28.32
CA GLY A 168 36.56 2.20 -26.94
C GLY A 168 35.36 3.11 -26.80
N ILE A 169 34.67 3.06 -25.65
CA ILE A 169 33.40 3.80 -25.47
C ILE A 169 33.67 5.31 -25.46
N LEU A 170 34.70 5.76 -24.74
CA LEU A 170 35.06 7.17 -24.67
C LEU A 170 36.02 7.58 -25.80
N VAL A 171 37.14 6.86 -25.97
CA VAL A 171 38.22 7.25 -26.91
C VAL A 171 38.61 6.10 -27.84
N GLY A 172 38.72 6.38 -29.15
CA GLY A 172 39.35 5.44 -30.09
C GLY A 172 40.86 5.30 -29.82
N TRP A 173 41.62 6.38 -30.05
CA TRP A 173 43.04 6.53 -29.71
C TRP A 173 43.29 7.89 -29.09
N GLY A 174 44.08 7.94 -28.02
CA GLY A 174 44.44 9.21 -27.38
C GLY A 174 45.88 9.32 -26.90
N ASP A 175 46.43 10.52 -27.05
CA ASP A 175 47.63 11.00 -26.35
C ASP A 175 47.22 12.00 -25.25
N ASP A 176 46.37 11.53 -24.34
CA ASP A 176 45.59 12.32 -23.38
C ASP A 176 45.67 11.77 -21.94
N SER A 177 45.12 12.56 -21.01
CA SER A 177 44.93 12.17 -19.61
C SER A 177 43.45 11.87 -19.37
N ILE A 178 43.12 10.60 -19.17
CA ILE A 178 41.75 10.14 -18.90
C ILE A 178 41.61 9.86 -17.39
N GLU A 179 40.83 10.66 -16.67
CA GLU A 179 40.72 10.56 -15.20
C GLU A 179 39.26 10.44 -14.73
N TYR A 180 38.97 9.58 -13.73
CA TYR A 180 37.63 9.45 -13.14
C TYR A 180 36.50 9.12 -14.14
N VAL A 181 36.77 8.20 -15.07
CA VAL A 181 35.80 7.78 -16.10
C VAL A 181 35.19 6.42 -15.74
N ASP A 182 33.86 6.28 -15.76
CA ASP A 182 33.16 4.99 -15.69
C ASP A 182 32.43 4.70 -17.00
N VAL A 183 32.62 3.48 -17.55
CA VAL A 183 31.95 3.05 -18.78
C VAL A 183 31.32 1.67 -18.64
N GLN A 184 30.10 1.52 -19.14
CA GLN A 184 29.34 0.28 -19.10
C GLN A 184 28.66 0.03 -20.45
N GLY A 185 28.71 -1.22 -20.93
CA GLY A 185 28.16 -1.56 -22.25
C GLY A 185 28.92 -2.65 -23.02
N ARG A 186 28.89 -2.58 -24.34
CA ARG A 186 29.55 -3.50 -25.27
C ARG A 186 30.50 -2.77 -26.21
N VAL A 187 31.67 -3.36 -26.45
CA VAL A 187 32.68 -2.86 -27.40
C VAL A 187 33.11 -3.99 -28.31
N ASP A 188 32.99 -3.78 -29.62
CA ASP A 188 33.31 -4.74 -30.68
C ASP A 188 34.40 -4.18 -31.61
N GLY A 189 35.45 -4.96 -31.90
CA GLY A 189 36.44 -4.58 -32.91
C GLY A 189 37.35 -5.73 -33.36
N GLU A 190 38.35 -5.44 -34.20
CA GLU A 190 39.40 -6.41 -34.53
C GLU A 190 40.64 -6.20 -33.64
N ASP A 191 41.27 -5.01 -33.69
CA ASP A 191 42.54 -4.74 -33.00
C ASP A 191 42.46 -3.54 -32.03
N TYR A 192 43.10 -3.62 -30.86
CA TYR A 192 43.14 -2.54 -29.84
C TYR A 192 41.73 -2.14 -29.39
N VAL A 193 41.10 -3.03 -28.61
CA VAL A 193 39.73 -2.88 -28.12
C VAL A 193 39.74 -2.78 -26.59
N GLY A 194 39.11 -1.77 -26.04
CA GLY A 194 38.98 -1.58 -24.58
C GLY A 194 37.69 -0.89 -24.18
N GLY A 195 37.25 -1.07 -22.93
CA GLY A 195 36.03 -0.42 -22.44
C GLY A 195 36.10 1.11 -22.53
N VAL A 196 37.10 1.73 -21.90
CA VAL A 196 37.28 3.19 -21.89
C VAL A 196 37.91 3.64 -23.21
N ALA A 197 39.01 3.02 -23.61
CA ALA A 197 39.76 3.42 -24.79
C ALA A 197 40.37 2.25 -25.59
N GLY A 198 40.50 2.41 -26.91
CA GLY A 198 41.30 1.49 -27.73
C GLY A 198 42.80 1.66 -27.49
N PHE A 199 43.26 2.91 -27.45
CA PHE A 199 44.60 3.30 -26.99
C PHE A 199 44.53 4.58 -26.15
N ALA A 200 45.29 4.69 -25.06
CA ALA A 200 45.44 5.92 -24.27
C ALA A 200 46.84 6.04 -23.65
N SER A 201 47.40 7.25 -23.59
CA SER A 201 48.68 7.49 -22.91
C SER A 201 48.57 7.27 -21.39
N SER A 202 47.55 7.84 -20.72
CA SER A 202 47.31 7.66 -19.28
C SER A 202 45.83 7.45 -18.94
N ILE A 203 45.54 6.46 -18.09
CA ILE A 203 44.21 6.23 -17.50
C ILE A 203 44.30 6.14 -15.97
N ARG A 204 43.66 7.08 -15.25
CA ARG A 204 43.70 7.13 -13.77
C ARG A 204 42.31 7.11 -13.14
N TYR A 205 42.15 6.30 -12.09
CA TYR A 205 40.93 6.25 -11.28
C TYR A 205 39.65 6.00 -12.09
N SER A 206 39.77 5.22 -13.16
CA SER A 206 38.68 4.93 -14.11
C SER A 206 38.27 3.45 -14.05
N SER A 207 37.05 3.15 -14.47
CA SER A 207 36.50 1.80 -14.46
C SER A 207 35.73 1.44 -15.72
N ALA A 208 35.71 0.13 -16.00
CA ALA A 208 34.90 -0.44 -17.06
C ALA A 208 34.12 -1.65 -16.56
N ASN A 209 32.82 -1.68 -16.85
CA ASN A 209 31.93 -2.84 -16.70
C ASN A 209 31.38 -3.21 -18.08
N VAL A 210 32.22 -3.86 -18.89
CA VAL A 210 31.96 -4.04 -20.33
C VAL A 210 32.01 -5.50 -20.77
N HIS A 211 31.36 -5.76 -21.90
CA HIS A 211 31.70 -6.89 -22.76
C HIS A 211 32.57 -6.37 -23.92
N ALA A 212 33.87 -6.68 -23.89
CA ALA A 212 34.79 -6.36 -24.98
C ALA A 212 35.06 -7.60 -25.84
N GLU A 213 34.84 -7.51 -27.16
CA GLU A 213 35.07 -8.59 -28.12
C GLU A 213 36.01 -8.14 -29.25
N GLY A 214 36.97 -8.99 -29.61
CA GLY A 214 37.77 -8.78 -30.81
C GLY A 214 38.80 -9.84 -31.15
N THR A 215 39.87 -9.45 -31.85
CA THR A 215 40.92 -10.34 -32.35
C THR A 215 42.23 -10.19 -31.58
N GLU A 216 42.74 -8.97 -31.42
CA GLU A 216 44.08 -8.69 -30.91
C GLU A 216 44.12 -7.46 -29.99
N TYR A 217 44.92 -7.51 -28.91
CA TYR A 217 45.04 -6.41 -27.93
C TYR A 217 43.67 -5.98 -27.37
N VAL A 218 42.92 -6.95 -26.84
CA VAL A 218 41.61 -6.72 -26.20
C VAL A 218 41.78 -6.66 -24.68
N GLY A 219 41.32 -5.57 -24.05
CA GLY A 219 41.28 -5.39 -22.60
C GLY A 219 39.89 -5.03 -22.09
N GLY A 220 39.61 -5.25 -20.80
CA GLY A 220 38.35 -4.79 -20.20
C GLY A 220 38.30 -3.27 -20.04
N LEU A 221 39.41 -2.64 -19.61
CA LEU A 221 39.54 -1.19 -19.48
C LEU A 221 40.09 -0.55 -20.76
N VAL A 222 41.17 -1.10 -21.32
CA VAL A 222 41.90 -0.46 -22.43
C VAL A 222 42.53 -1.47 -23.40
N GLY A 223 42.52 -1.19 -24.70
CA GLY A 223 43.21 -2.04 -25.68
C GLY A 223 44.72 -2.00 -25.48
N SER A 224 45.31 -0.80 -25.44
CA SER A 224 46.68 -0.61 -24.96
C SER A 224 46.92 0.75 -24.28
N ALA A 225 47.79 0.79 -23.28
CA ALA A 225 48.19 2.03 -22.59
C ALA A 225 49.66 2.03 -22.16
N SER A 226 50.17 3.22 -21.81
CA SER A 226 51.48 3.36 -21.15
C SER A 226 51.35 3.49 -19.63
N GLU A 227 50.51 4.40 -19.13
CA GLU A 227 50.25 4.56 -17.69
C GLU A 227 48.83 4.11 -17.31
N VAL A 228 48.69 3.33 -16.23
CA VAL A 228 47.38 2.98 -15.65
C VAL A 228 47.45 2.99 -14.12
N ILE A 229 46.67 3.87 -13.47
CA ILE A 229 46.77 4.10 -12.02
C ILE A 229 45.40 4.01 -11.32
N GLY A 230 45.28 3.14 -10.32
CA GLY A 230 44.10 3.12 -9.45
C GLY A 230 42.79 2.77 -10.17
N SER A 231 42.87 2.13 -11.33
CA SER A 231 41.75 1.83 -12.22
C SER A 231 41.34 0.36 -12.14
N TYR A 232 40.15 0.00 -12.61
CA TYR A 232 39.71 -1.40 -12.59
C TYR A 232 38.82 -1.82 -13.76
N ALA A 233 38.75 -3.13 -14.01
CA ALA A 233 37.79 -3.70 -14.94
C ALA A 233 37.00 -4.85 -14.31
N ILE A 234 35.72 -4.91 -14.64
CA ILE A 234 34.78 -6.02 -14.40
C ILE A 234 34.04 -6.34 -15.72
N GLY A 235 33.31 -7.45 -15.75
CA GLY A 235 32.60 -7.91 -16.95
C GLY A 235 33.37 -9.00 -17.69
N SER A 236 33.49 -8.89 -19.02
CA SER A 236 34.00 -9.98 -19.86
C SER A 236 34.82 -9.51 -21.07
N VAL A 237 35.84 -10.28 -21.42
CA VAL A 237 36.72 -10.09 -22.58
C VAL A 237 36.72 -11.36 -23.42
N THR A 238 36.43 -11.25 -24.72
CA THR A 238 36.53 -12.33 -25.71
C THR A 238 37.52 -11.93 -26.79
N ALA A 239 38.57 -12.73 -27.02
CA ALA A 239 39.60 -12.40 -28.00
C ALA A 239 40.13 -13.63 -28.77
N GLN A 240 40.92 -13.40 -29.82
CA GLN A 240 41.69 -14.49 -30.44
C GLN A 240 43.07 -14.64 -29.80
N LYS A 241 43.81 -13.52 -29.61
CA LYS A 241 45.17 -13.47 -29.07
C LYS A 241 45.45 -12.19 -28.26
N TRP A 242 46.45 -12.25 -27.39
CA TRP A 242 47.00 -11.10 -26.63
C TRP A 242 45.94 -10.23 -25.96
N SER A 243 45.11 -10.85 -25.11
CA SER A 243 44.10 -10.16 -24.30
C SER A 243 44.38 -10.24 -22.81
N GLY A 244 43.86 -9.26 -22.07
CA GLY A 244 43.93 -9.19 -20.61
C GLY A 244 42.62 -8.75 -19.99
N GLY A 245 42.41 -9.05 -18.71
CA GLY A 245 41.22 -8.58 -18.00
C GLY A 245 41.17 -7.06 -17.86
N LEU A 246 42.29 -6.41 -17.54
CA LEU A 246 42.40 -4.94 -17.54
C LEU A 246 42.79 -4.42 -18.92
N ALA A 247 43.86 -4.94 -19.52
CA ALA A 247 44.47 -4.36 -20.72
C ALA A 247 44.90 -5.41 -21.76
N GLY A 248 44.80 -5.09 -23.05
CA GLY A 248 45.37 -5.93 -24.11
C GLY A 248 46.91 -5.93 -24.06
N SER A 249 47.53 -4.75 -24.05
CA SER A 249 48.97 -4.57 -23.83
C SER A 249 49.26 -3.33 -22.99
N VAL A 250 50.25 -3.39 -22.10
CA VAL A 250 50.75 -2.20 -21.38
C VAL A 250 52.25 -2.04 -21.60
N ASP A 251 52.65 -0.86 -22.07
CA ASP A 251 54.03 -0.49 -22.41
C ASP A 251 54.41 0.87 -21.80
N PRO A 252 54.78 0.89 -20.50
CA PRO A 252 55.17 2.11 -19.78
C PRO A 252 56.55 2.61 -20.24
N TYR A 253 56.69 3.92 -20.48
CA TYR A 253 57.99 4.57 -20.66
C TYR A 253 58.69 4.80 -19.30
N GLU A 254 59.91 5.38 -19.30
CA GLU A 254 60.80 5.43 -18.13
C GLU A 254 60.18 6.07 -16.85
N ASP A 255 59.20 6.96 -17.00
CA ASP A 255 58.53 7.67 -15.91
C ASP A 255 57.06 7.21 -15.66
N ASP A 256 56.51 6.30 -16.47
CA ASP A 256 55.11 5.84 -16.37
C ASP A 256 54.94 4.70 -15.35
N GLU A 257 53.79 4.65 -14.66
CA GLU A 257 53.47 3.58 -13.70
C GLU A 257 52.20 2.78 -14.06
N VAL A 258 52.30 1.45 -13.94
CA VAL A 258 51.14 0.55 -13.90
C VAL A 258 50.93 0.13 -12.45
N VAL A 259 50.05 0.81 -11.71
CA VAL A 259 50.04 0.73 -10.25
C VAL A 259 48.67 0.84 -9.57
N ARG A 260 48.42 -0.02 -8.57
CA ARG A 260 47.17 -0.06 -7.75
C ARG A 260 45.89 -0.35 -8.53
N ASN A 261 45.97 -1.12 -9.61
CA ASN A 261 44.81 -1.51 -10.42
C ASN A 261 44.28 -2.90 -10.04
N TYR A 262 43.06 -3.25 -10.46
CA TYR A 262 42.61 -4.64 -10.41
C TYR A 262 41.74 -5.10 -11.59
N ALA A 263 41.77 -6.40 -11.87
CA ALA A 263 40.91 -7.06 -12.85
C ALA A 263 40.05 -8.16 -12.19
N ALA A 264 38.74 -8.04 -12.31
CA ALA A 264 37.77 -9.09 -12.00
C ALA A 264 36.88 -9.36 -13.22
N VAL A 265 37.55 -9.65 -14.34
CA VAL A 265 36.96 -9.84 -15.68
C VAL A 265 37.08 -11.30 -16.06
N SER A 266 36.03 -11.90 -16.63
CA SER A 266 36.11 -13.22 -17.26
C SER A 266 36.78 -13.12 -18.62
N VAL A 267 37.88 -13.83 -18.86
CA VAL A 267 38.67 -13.71 -20.09
C VAL A 267 38.59 -15.02 -20.89
N SER A 268 38.13 -14.93 -22.13
CA SER A 268 38.00 -16.06 -23.06
C SER A 268 38.88 -15.82 -24.29
N VAL A 269 39.72 -16.80 -24.63
CA VAL A 269 40.51 -16.80 -25.87
C VAL A 269 40.39 -18.10 -26.64
N SER A 270 40.66 -18.02 -27.94
CA SER A 270 40.77 -19.21 -28.80
C SER A 270 41.85 -20.19 -28.30
N GLU A 271 41.60 -21.50 -28.44
CA GLU A 271 42.43 -22.57 -27.85
C GLU A 271 43.91 -22.57 -28.30
N GLU A 272 44.26 -21.82 -29.35
CA GLU A 272 45.62 -21.72 -29.89
C GLU A 272 46.51 -20.69 -29.17
N TYR A 273 45.93 -19.80 -28.35
CA TYR A 273 46.63 -18.72 -27.67
C TYR A 273 46.40 -18.73 -26.14
N ARG A 274 47.22 -17.96 -25.43
CA ARG A 274 47.08 -17.70 -23.98
C ARG A 274 46.62 -16.25 -23.77
N ALA A 275 45.80 -16.02 -22.76
CA ALA A 275 45.43 -14.70 -22.28
C ALA A 275 45.98 -14.45 -20.87
N GLY A 276 46.22 -13.18 -20.54
CA GLY A 276 46.45 -12.78 -19.17
C GLY A 276 45.11 -12.57 -18.45
N ALA A 277 45.06 -12.86 -17.15
CA ALA A 277 43.93 -12.44 -16.33
C ALA A 277 43.87 -10.91 -16.12
N PHE A 278 45.00 -10.21 -16.30
CA PHE A 278 45.13 -8.77 -16.11
C PHE A 278 45.65 -8.07 -17.37
N ALA A 279 46.76 -8.52 -17.96
CA ALA A 279 47.32 -7.93 -19.17
C ALA A 279 47.71 -9.00 -20.21
N GLY A 280 47.35 -8.83 -21.48
CA GLY A 280 47.77 -9.77 -22.53
C GLY A 280 49.29 -9.74 -22.74
N GLN A 281 49.85 -8.55 -22.78
CA GLN A 281 51.29 -8.27 -22.83
C GLN A 281 51.67 -7.26 -21.73
N GLN A 282 52.78 -7.51 -21.04
CA GLN A 282 53.34 -6.66 -20.00
C GLN A 282 54.80 -6.33 -20.36
N ARG A 283 55.08 -5.05 -20.58
CA ARG A 283 56.43 -4.48 -20.55
C ARG A 283 56.63 -3.74 -19.22
N GLY A 284 57.88 -3.67 -18.75
CA GLY A 284 58.22 -2.89 -17.56
C GLY A 284 57.70 -3.44 -16.22
N GLU A 285 57.80 -2.60 -15.18
CA GLU A 285 57.48 -2.95 -13.79
C GLU A 285 56.01 -2.67 -13.43
N PHE A 286 55.32 -3.68 -12.92
CA PHE A 286 53.95 -3.56 -12.42
C PHE A 286 53.95 -3.58 -10.89
N LYS A 287 53.30 -2.61 -10.24
CA LYS A 287 53.36 -2.44 -8.77
C LYS A 287 51.98 -2.55 -8.14
N ALA A 288 51.79 -3.48 -7.21
CA ALA A 288 50.52 -3.63 -6.47
C ALA A 288 49.26 -3.69 -7.36
N ASN A 289 49.32 -4.48 -8.43
CA ASN A 289 48.17 -4.76 -9.29
C ASN A 289 47.59 -6.15 -8.97
N TYR A 290 46.29 -6.32 -9.09
CA TYR A 290 45.57 -7.49 -8.58
C TYR A 290 44.65 -8.15 -9.62
N TRP A 291 44.47 -9.47 -9.54
CA TRP A 291 43.54 -10.20 -10.40
C TRP A 291 42.91 -11.40 -9.70
N ASN A 292 41.70 -11.76 -10.11
CA ASN A 292 41.02 -12.96 -9.62
C ASN A 292 41.10 -14.14 -10.62
N PRO A 293 41.74 -15.27 -10.26
CA PRO A 293 41.85 -16.46 -11.13
C PRO A 293 40.52 -17.18 -11.35
N SER A 294 39.64 -17.22 -10.33
CA SER A 294 38.36 -17.92 -10.43
C SER A 294 37.33 -17.15 -11.25
N VAL A 295 37.49 -15.83 -11.42
CA VAL A 295 36.68 -15.01 -12.33
C VAL A 295 37.25 -15.01 -13.74
N SER A 296 38.57 -14.83 -13.89
CA SER A 296 39.21 -14.77 -15.20
C SER A 296 39.23 -16.09 -15.95
N GLY A 297 39.30 -17.23 -15.24
CA GLY A 297 39.48 -18.55 -15.86
C GLY A 297 40.90 -18.78 -16.43
N GLN A 298 41.82 -17.84 -16.23
CA GLN A 298 43.20 -17.89 -16.73
C GLN A 298 44.18 -18.33 -15.63
N SER A 299 45.30 -18.93 -16.04
CA SER A 299 46.35 -19.43 -15.13
C SER A 299 47.45 -18.42 -14.80
N ASP A 300 47.48 -17.27 -15.48
CA ASP A 300 48.58 -16.32 -15.43
C ASP A 300 48.04 -14.89 -15.44
N GLY A 301 48.64 -13.98 -14.66
CA GLY A 301 48.28 -12.57 -14.67
C GLY A 301 48.58 -11.87 -16.01
N ALA A 302 49.71 -12.23 -16.64
CA ALA A 302 50.11 -11.78 -17.97
C ALA A 302 50.92 -12.87 -18.71
N VAL A 303 50.96 -12.79 -20.06
CA VAL A 303 51.45 -13.88 -20.92
C VAL A 303 52.79 -13.61 -21.60
N ASP A 304 53.00 -12.41 -22.11
CA ASP A 304 54.27 -11.96 -22.70
C ASP A 304 54.91 -10.94 -21.74
N LEU A 305 56.00 -11.33 -21.09
CA LEU A 305 56.62 -10.63 -19.95
C LEU A 305 58.00 -10.09 -20.31
N ASP A 306 58.25 -8.82 -19.99
CA ASP A 306 59.56 -8.16 -20.06
C ASP A 306 59.89 -7.45 -18.72
N GLY A 307 59.80 -8.21 -17.61
CA GLY A 307 59.97 -7.71 -16.24
C GLY A 307 60.04 -8.82 -15.18
N ASP A 308 60.51 -8.48 -13.97
CA ASP A 308 60.84 -9.43 -12.89
C ASP A 308 59.71 -9.71 -11.87
N GLU A 309 58.64 -8.89 -11.83
CA GLU A 309 57.51 -9.08 -10.90
C GLU A 309 56.15 -8.95 -11.62
N VAL A 310 55.24 -9.88 -11.33
CA VAL A 310 54.01 -10.12 -12.09
C VAL A 310 52.78 -9.90 -11.20
N VAL A 311 51.70 -9.41 -11.80
CA VAL A 311 50.38 -9.11 -11.20
C VAL A 311 49.97 -10.10 -10.10
N THR A 312 49.58 -9.59 -8.93
CA THR A 312 49.27 -10.40 -7.74
C THR A 312 47.94 -11.13 -7.90
N GLU A 313 47.97 -12.46 -7.88
CA GLU A 313 46.79 -13.32 -7.80
C GLU A 313 46.14 -13.19 -6.41
N LEU A 314 44.83 -12.93 -6.36
CA LEU A 314 44.03 -12.93 -5.13
C LEU A 314 42.68 -13.60 -5.38
N SER A 315 42.18 -14.36 -4.41
CA SER A 315 40.82 -14.93 -4.47
C SER A 315 39.73 -13.86 -4.29
N ALA A 316 38.48 -14.19 -4.63
CA ALA A 316 37.33 -13.31 -4.40
C ALA A 316 37.27 -12.85 -2.93
N THR A 317 37.37 -13.79 -2.00
CA THR A 317 37.38 -13.53 -0.55
C THR A 317 38.52 -12.60 -0.09
N GLU A 318 39.63 -12.51 -0.83
CA GLU A 318 40.75 -11.62 -0.51
C GLU A 318 40.59 -10.22 -1.12
N MET A 319 39.93 -10.12 -2.28
CA MET A 319 39.66 -8.87 -2.99
C MET A 319 38.37 -8.17 -2.55
N GLN A 320 37.49 -8.85 -1.82
CA GLN A 320 36.15 -8.38 -1.44
C GLN A 320 36.01 -8.17 0.08
N GLY A 321 34.96 -7.46 0.50
CA GLY A 321 34.65 -7.18 1.89
C GLY A 321 35.74 -6.40 2.64
N ALA A 322 35.76 -6.54 3.96
CA ALA A 322 36.81 -5.98 4.82
C ALA A 322 38.21 -6.58 4.56
N ASN A 323 38.31 -7.71 3.84
CA ASN A 323 39.60 -8.33 3.49
C ASN A 323 40.32 -7.56 2.38
N ALA A 324 39.58 -6.92 1.47
CA ALA A 324 40.15 -6.11 0.39
C ALA A 324 41.20 -5.11 0.91
N ARG A 325 40.87 -4.41 2.00
CA ARG A 325 41.75 -3.43 2.68
C ARG A 325 43.03 -4.01 3.25
N GLN A 326 43.10 -5.32 3.49
CA GLN A 326 44.26 -6.02 4.06
C GLN A 326 45.17 -6.58 2.97
N ASN A 327 44.59 -7.06 1.86
CA ASN A 327 45.34 -7.72 0.78
C ASN A 327 45.73 -6.76 -0.36
N MET A 328 44.90 -5.73 -0.62
CA MET A 328 45.09 -4.81 -1.74
C MET A 328 45.56 -3.43 -1.26
N ARG A 329 46.63 -2.92 -1.88
CA ARG A 329 47.24 -1.61 -1.57
C ARG A 329 46.61 -0.47 -2.40
N LEU A 330 45.30 -0.49 -2.54
CA LEU A 330 44.53 0.56 -3.23
C LEU A 330 44.58 1.90 -2.46
N PRO A 331 44.36 3.04 -3.12
CA PRO A 331 44.15 4.34 -2.46
C PRO A 331 42.78 4.38 -1.74
N TRP A 332 42.69 3.70 -0.59
CA TRP A 332 41.48 3.60 0.22
C TRP A 332 41.02 4.94 0.79
N GLY A 333 39.70 5.11 0.92
CA GLY A 333 39.09 6.31 1.47
C GLY A 333 38.77 7.30 0.36
N ASP A 334 39.75 8.08 -0.08
CA ASP A 334 39.54 9.17 -1.04
C ASP A 334 39.18 8.66 -2.45
N VAL A 335 39.76 7.54 -2.88
CA VAL A 335 39.55 6.96 -4.22
C VAL A 335 38.78 5.65 -4.16
N PHE A 336 39.17 4.66 -3.34
CA PHE A 336 38.47 3.35 -3.28
C PHE A 336 37.67 3.15 -1.99
N VAL A 337 36.51 2.53 -2.16
CA VAL A 337 35.62 2.07 -1.09
C VAL A 337 35.47 0.55 -1.21
N ALA A 338 35.78 -0.16 -0.12
CA ALA A 338 35.52 -1.59 -0.05
C ALA A 338 34.02 -1.84 0.07
N THR A 339 33.53 -2.84 -0.65
CA THR A 339 32.15 -3.34 -0.63
C THR A 339 32.17 -4.82 -0.21
N ASP A 340 31.03 -5.48 -0.01
CA ASP A 340 30.97 -6.95 0.11
C ASP A 340 31.28 -7.65 -1.21
N GLU A 341 31.13 -6.93 -2.33
CA GLU A 341 31.63 -7.27 -3.66
C GLU A 341 33.04 -6.68 -3.88
N TYR A 342 33.42 -6.39 -5.14
CA TYR A 342 34.69 -5.75 -5.46
C TYR A 342 34.71 -4.24 -5.15
N PRO A 343 35.87 -3.67 -4.74
CA PRO A 343 35.99 -2.26 -4.38
C PRO A 343 35.59 -1.32 -5.51
N VAL A 344 34.67 -0.39 -5.25
CA VAL A 344 34.27 0.65 -6.20
C VAL A 344 35.03 1.95 -5.94
N HIS A 345 35.01 2.88 -6.88
CA HIS A 345 35.52 4.23 -6.63
C HIS A 345 34.54 5.03 -5.77
N ARG A 346 35.05 5.89 -4.88
CA ARG A 346 34.24 6.72 -3.98
C ARG A 346 33.35 7.68 -4.74
N LEU A 347 33.86 8.27 -5.82
CA LEU A 347 33.12 9.25 -6.65
C LEU A 347 31.97 8.62 -7.43
N GLN A 348 31.90 7.29 -7.53
CA GLN A 348 30.76 6.59 -8.12
C GLN A 348 29.60 6.42 -7.14
N ILE A 349 29.75 6.72 -5.84
CA ILE A 349 28.71 6.46 -4.84
C ILE A 349 27.79 7.67 -4.73
N GLU A 350 26.51 7.48 -5.03
CA GLU A 350 25.43 8.47 -4.88
C GLU A 350 24.87 8.40 -3.44
N SER A 351 24.47 7.21 -2.98
CA SER A 351 23.81 6.99 -1.69
C SER A 351 24.38 5.79 -0.92
N LEU A 352 24.04 5.75 0.38
CA LEU A 352 24.15 4.59 1.25
C LEU A 352 22.80 4.43 1.95
N ASP A 353 22.23 3.23 1.91
CA ASP A 353 20.95 2.89 2.53
C ASP A 353 21.13 1.72 3.52
N LEU A 354 20.47 1.81 4.69
CA LEU A 354 20.52 0.81 5.77
C LEU A 354 19.15 0.12 5.94
N GLU A 355 19.09 -1.19 5.69
CA GLU A 355 17.88 -2.00 5.90
C GLU A 355 18.10 -3.06 6.99
N PRO A 356 17.54 -2.88 8.21
CA PRO A 356 17.43 -3.96 9.20
C PRO A 356 16.49 -5.05 8.70
N GLY A 357 16.85 -6.32 8.88
CA GLY A 357 16.01 -7.47 8.50
C GLY A 357 14.68 -7.58 9.27
N THR A 358 14.48 -6.75 10.29
CA THR A 358 13.17 -6.49 10.91
C THR A 358 13.16 -5.13 11.62
N ASN A 359 12.04 -4.42 11.53
CA ASN A 359 11.80 -3.19 12.30
C ASN A 359 11.31 -3.47 13.73
N GLN A 360 11.01 -4.73 14.07
CA GLN A 360 10.68 -5.16 15.43
C GLN A 360 11.50 -6.40 15.80
N LEU A 361 12.28 -6.30 16.88
CA LEU A 361 13.20 -7.35 17.33
C LEU A 361 12.87 -7.79 18.76
N VAL A 362 12.77 -9.09 18.99
CA VAL A 362 12.50 -9.62 20.34
C VAL A 362 13.76 -9.53 21.20
N THR A 363 13.64 -9.12 22.47
CA THR A 363 14.74 -9.08 23.45
C THR A 363 15.53 -10.39 23.49
N GLY A 364 16.85 -10.30 23.42
CA GLY A 364 17.77 -11.45 23.38
C GLY A 364 17.91 -12.16 22.02
N ASN A 365 17.17 -11.74 20.98
CA ASN A 365 17.37 -12.20 19.61
C ASN A 365 18.28 -11.24 18.83
N GLU A 366 18.69 -11.67 17.64
CA GLU A 366 19.52 -10.93 16.69
C GLU A 366 18.83 -10.88 15.32
N THR A 367 19.01 -9.78 14.60
CA THR A 367 18.69 -9.68 13.17
C THR A 367 19.94 -9.26 12.39
N ALA A 368 20.05 -9.73 11.15
CA ALA A 368 20.94 -9.11 10.17
C ALA A 368 20.41 -7.71 9.79
N ALA A 369 21.30 -6.88 9.27
CA ALA A 369 21.02 -5.64 8.57
C ALA A 369 21.90 -5.59 7.33
N THR A 370 21.36 -5.04 6.25
CA THR A 370 22.06 -4.87 4.97
C THR A 370 22.41 -3.41 4.79
N VAL A 371 23.64 -3.13 4.36
CA VAL A 371 24.03 -1.82 3.83
C VAL A 371 24.18 -1.94 2.32
N THR A 372 23.47 -1.09 1.60
CA THR A 372 23.53 -1.01 0.13
C THR A 372 24.10 0.35 -0.26
N LEU A 373 25.00 0.36 -1.23
CA LEU A 373 25.44 1.58 -1.90
C LEU A 373 24.74 1.67 -3.25
N THR A 374 24.11 2.80 -3.54
CA THR A 374 23.67 3.14 -4.90
C THR A 374 24.80 3.90 -5.57
N LEU A 375 25.16 3.48 -6.77
CA LEU A 375 26.15 4.15 -7.60
C LEU A 375 25.46 5.08 -8.59
N GLU A 376 26.12 6.17 -8.97
CA GLU A 376 25.67 7.17 -9.95
C GLU A 376 25.18 6.53 -11.28
N SER A 377 25.74 5.36 -11.63
CA SER A 377 25.30 4.55 -12.78
C SER A 377 23.96 3.80 -12.57
N GLY A 378 23.22 4.07 -11.49
CA GLY A 378 22.04 3.33 -11.04
C GLY A 378 22.29 1.89 -10.54
N ARG A 379 23.54 1.43 -10.49
CA ARG A 379 23.91 0.08 -10.03
C ARG A 379 24.03 0.05 -8.51
N THR A 380 23.43 -0.95 -7.86
CA THR A 380 23.58 -1.17 -6.41
C THR A 380 24.64 -2.22 -6.10
N VAL A 381 25.39 -2.03 -5.01
CA VAL A 381 26.30 -3.04 -4.43
C VAL A 381 26.14 -3.11 -2.91
N THR A 382 26.25 -4.31 -2.31
CA THR A 382 26.20 -4.44 -0.85
C THR A 382 27.54 -4.08 -0.21
N ALA A 383 27.54 -3.40 0.93
CA ALA A 383 28.72 -2.95 1.66
C ALA A 383 28.59 -3.09 3.19
N THR A 384 27.94 -4.17 3.62
CA THR A 384 27.60 -4.50 5.01
C THR A 384 28.82 -4.84 5.86
N ALA A 385 29.72 -5.71 5.41
CA ALA A 385 30.92 -6.07 6.17
C ALA A 385 31.96 -4.93 6.31
N PRO A 386 32.16 -4.03 5.33
CA PRO A 386 33.06 -2.88 5.48
C PRO A 386 32.42 -1.64 6.14
N ALA A 387 31.11 -1.58 6.34
CA ALA A 387 30.44 -0.45 7.00
C ALA A 387 30.63 -0.46 8.54
N GLU A 388 30.69 0.74 9.13
CA GLU A 388 30.71 0.94 10.57
C GLU A 388 29.28 1.13 11.10
N PHE A 389 28.91 0.43 12.16
CA PHE A 389 27.55 0.44 12.74
C PHE A 389 27.56 0.95 14.18
N GLU A 390 26.77 1.97 14.46
CA GLU A 390 26.58 2.53 15.81
C GLU A 390 25.11 2.46 16.25
N THR A 391 24.87 2.45 17.56
CA THR A 391 23.54 2.56 18.16
C THR A 391 23.46 3.83 19.02
N ASN A 392 22.31 4.51 19.00
CA ASN A 392 22.10 5.71 19.81
C ASN A 392 21.94 5.44 21.32
N ASN A 393 21.78 4.17 21.72
CA ASN A 393 21.57 3.73 23.10
C ASN A 393 22.02 2.28 23.30
N SER A 394 22.01 1.80 24.55
CA SER A 394 22.44 0.45 24.92
C SER A 394 21.33 -0.62 24.85
N LEU A 395 20.20 -0.36 24.19
CA LEU A 395 19.13 -1.36 24.04
C LEU A 395 19.52 -2.46 23.04
N ALA A 396 20.35 -2.14 22.05
CA ALA A 396 20.99 -3.11 21.15
C ALA A 396 22.51 -2.89 21.06
N SER A 397 23.21 -3.92 20.60
CA SER A 397 24.60 -3.87 20.19
C SER A 397 24.76 -4.31 18.73
N THR A 398 25.71 -3.71 18.02
CA THR A 398 26.01 -4.01 16.61
C THR A 398 27.32 -4.80 16.45
N SER A 399 27.38 -5.69 15.46
CA SER A 399 28.59 -6.42 15.09
C SER A 399 28.50 -6.95 13.66
N GLN A 400 29.38 -6.48 12.75
CA GLN A 400 29.51 -7.00 11.38
C GLN A 400 28.17 -7.13 10.61
N GLY A 401 27.34 -6.09 10.66
CA GLY A 401 26.00 -6.11 10.03
C GLY A 401 24.93 -6.86 10.81
N ALA A 402 25.18 -7.33 12.03
CA ALA A 402 24.14 -7.85 12.92
C ALA A 402 23.75 -6.81 13.99
N ILE A 403 22.46 -6.78 14.33
CA ILE A 403 21.85 -6.00 15.42
C ILE A 403 21.30 -7.01 16.45
N ALA A 404 21.94 -7.08 17.62
CA ALA A 404 21.53 -7.95 18.72
C ALA A 404 20.80 -7.17 19.81
N ALA A 405 19.58 -7.60 20.17
CA ALA A 405 18.79 -6.96 21.21
C ALA A 405 19.25 -7.36 22.63
N GLY A 406 19.27 -6.38 23.52
CA GLY A 406 19.48 -6.56 24.95
C GLY A 406 18.25 -7.13 25.66
N THR A 407 18.16 -6.88 26.98
CA THR A 407 17.09 -7.38 27.85
C THR A 407 15.90 -6.44 27.99
N ASP A 408 16.09 -5.16 27.67
CA ASP A 408 15.13 -4.10 27.93
C ASP A 408 14.42 -3.72 26.62
N ASN A 409 13.14 -3.32 26.70
CA ASN A 409 12.33 -2.93 25.54
C ASN A 409 12.40 -1.42 25.25
N GLY A 410 12.14 -1.06 23.99
CA GLY A 410 12.15 0.32 23.50
C GLY A 410 12.80 0.46 22.12
N THR A 411 12.73 1.65 21.53
CA THR A 411 13.27 1.92 20.20
C THR A 411 14.77 2.21 20.25
N VAL A 412 15.54 1.56 19.38
CA VAL A 412 16.94 1.91 19.09
C VAL A 412 17.02 2.50 17.67
N ASN A 413 17.85 3.54 17.51
CA ASN A 413 18.26 4.02 16.20
C ASN A 413 19.64 3.44 15.89
N VAL A 414 19.73 2.67 14.80
CA VAL A 414 20.96 2.10 14.29
C VAL A 414 21.42 2.98 13.13
N THR A 415 22.67 3.41 13.16
CA THR A 415 23.30 4.20 12.10
C THR A 415 24.40 3.37 11.45
N ALA A 416 24.39 3.27 10.14
CA ALA A 416 25.49 2.71 9.36
C ALA A 416 26.24 3.84 8.65
N SER A 417 27.56 3.73 8.55
CA SER A 417 28.38 4.71 7.83
C SER A 417 29.55 4.08 7.07
N LEU A 418 29.87 4.65 5.91
CA LEU A 418 30.98 4.22 5.06
C LEU A 418 31.39 5.36 4.13
N ALA A 419 32.70 5.61 3.99
CA ALA A 419 33.27 6.58 3.04
C ALA A 419 32.72 8.04 3.11
N GLY A 420 32.15 8.43 4.25
CA GLY A 420 31.52 9.74 4.46
C GLY A 420 30.02 9.79 4.18
N PHE A 421 29.43 8.68 3.73
CA PHE A 421 27.98 8.47 3.64
C PHE A 421 27.48 7.80 4.93
N SER A 422 26.21 8.02 5.27
CA SER A 422 25.56 7.39 6.42
C SER A 422 24.05 7.41 6.30
N ASP A 423 23.40 6.35 6.77
CA ASP A 423 21.94 6.25 6.90
C ASP A 423 21.56 5.66 8.26
N SER A 424 20.29 5.79 8.66
CA SER A 424 19.80 5.39 9.97
C SER A 424 18.40 4.78 9.94
N ALA A 425 18.26 3.64 10.57
CA ALA A 425 17.00 2.91 10.70
C ALA A 425 16.61 2.68 12.17
N THR A 426 15.31 2.72 12.45
CA THR A 426 14.75 2.46 13.78
C THR A 426 14.31 1.02 13.93
N VAL A 427 14.74 0.37 15.02
CA VAL A 427 14.28 -0.98 15.40
C VAL A 427 13.61 -0.90 16.77
N ASP A 428 12.37 -1.38 16.87
CA ASP A 428 11.65 -1.50 18.13
C ASP A 428 11.99 -2.82 18.82
N ILE A 429 12.65 -2.74 19.97
CA ILE A 429 12.95 -3.90 20.79
C ILE A 429 11.76 -4.19 21.69
N VAL A 430 11.24 -5.42 21.62
CA VAL A 430 10.02 -5.84 22.32
C VAL A 430 10.25 -7.09 23.17
N HIS A 431 9.53 -7.20 24.28
CA HIS A 431 9.45 -8.46 25.01
C HIS A 431 8.74 -9.55 24.16
N PRO A 432 9.12 -10.83 24.32
CA PRO A 432 8.41 -11.94 23.69
C PRO A 432 6.92 -11.95 24.07
N ALA A 433 6.09 -12.53 23.21
CA ALA A 433 4.65 -12.62 23.46
C ALA A 433 4.34 -13.35 24.78
N ASP A 434 3.48 -12.76 25.59
CA ASP A 434 3.00 -13.31 26.85
C ASP A 434 1.47 -13.23 26.86
N VAL A 435 0.82 -14.24 26.28
CA VAL A 435 -0.61 -14.24 26.00
C VAL A 435 -1.35 -14.95 27.13
N ASP A 436 -2.13 -14.23 27.93
CA ASP A 436 -2.94 -14.79 29.01
C ASP A 436 -4.46 -14.55 28.87
N VAL A 437 -5.25 -15.48 29.43
CA VAL A 437 -6.72 -15.37 29.45
C VAL A 437 -7.11 -14.42 30.57
N THR A 438 -7.78 -13.33 30.23
CA THR A 438 -8.07 -12.21 31.15
C THR A 438 -9.50 -12.21 31.67
N SER A 439 -10.45 -12.76 30.90
CA SER A 439 -11.82 -13.00 31.35
C SER A 439 -12.44 -14.17 30.61
N VAL A 440 -13.36 -14.87 31.27
CA VAL A 440 -14.19 -15.93 30.69
C VAL A 440 -15.66 -15.58 30.94
N ASP A 441 -16.50 -15.81 29.95
CA ASP A 441 -17.95 -15.72 30.01
C ASP A 441 -18.55 -17.10 29.70
N ALA A 442 -19.20 -17.68 30.71
CA ALA A 442 -19.75 -19.03 30.69
C ALA A 442 -21.19 -19.00 31.23
N PRO A 443 -22.14 -19.72 30.61
CA PRO A 443 -23.51 -19.79 31.10
C PRO A 443 -23.59 -20.57 32.41
N THR A 444 -24.45 -20.16 33.34
CA THR A 444 -24.60 -20.83 34.65
C THR A 444 -25.21 -22.23 34.57
N ALA A 445 -26.09 -22.48 33.59
CA ALA A 445 -26.64 -23.81 33.35
C ALA A 445 -27.03 -24.02 31.87
N VAL A 446 -26.86 -25.26 31.41
CA VAL A 446 -27.06 -25.67 30.00
C VAL A 446 -27.74 -27.03 29.92
N LEU A 447 -28.41 -27.31 28.81
CA LEU A 447 -29.05 -28.61 28.56
C LEU A 447 -28.03 -29.61 27.99
N ASN A 448 -28.14 -30.88 28.38
CA ASN A 448 -27.36 -31.92 27.72
C ASN A 448 -27.73 -32.07 26.23
N ASP A 449 -26.76 -32.54 25.44
CA ASP A 449 -26.79 -32.62 23.98
C ASP A 449 -27.08 -31.28 23.26
N SER A 450 -27.00 -30.16 23.97
CA SER A 450 -27.14 -28.80 23.42
C SER A 450 -25.80 -28.07 23.44
N THR A 451 -25.50 -27.31 22.38
CA THR A 451 -24.23 -26.58 22.28
C THR A 451 -24.32 -25.24 22.99
N ALA A 452 -23.42 -25.04 23.96
CA ALA A 452 -23.17 -23.78 24.65
C ALA A 452 -21.88 -23.13 24.12
N ALA A 453 -21.87 -21.80 24.10
CA ALA A 453 -20.65 -21.03 23.86
C ALA A 453 -19.98 -20.68 25.19
N ILE A 454 -18.69 -20.95 25.32
CA ILE A 454 -17.83 -20.47 26.41
C ILE A 454 -16.91 -19.42 25.80
N ALA A 455 -17.23 -18.14 25.96
CA ALA A 455 -16.45 -17.04 25.41
C ALA A 455 -15.31 -16.64 26.36
N PHE A 456 -14.22 -16.11 25.81
CA PHE A 456 -13.11 -15.60 26.61
C PHE A 456 -12.33 -14.52 25.88
N GLU A 457 -11.70 -13.64 26.66
CA GLU A 457 -10.75 -12.63 26.18
C GLU A 457 -9.33 -13.11 26.52
N ALA A 458 -8.46 -13.12 25.52
CA ALA A 458 -7.02 -13.27 25.70
C ALA A 458 -6.31 -11.93 25.46
N ARG A 459 -5.29 -11.63 26.26
CA ARG A 459 -4.48 -10.41 26.16
C ARG A 459 -3.02 -10.78 26.05
N ASN A 460 -2.28 -10.07 25.21
CA ASN A 460 -0.82 -10.15 25.18
C ASN A 460 -0.21 -9.06 26.06
N GLU A 461 0.65 -9.41 27.00
CA GLU A 461 1.46 -8.44 27.77
C GLU A 461 2.87 -8.26 27.18
N GLY A 462 3.25 -9.12 26.24
CA GLY A 462 4.44 -8.97 25.40
C GLY A 462 4.21 -8.00 24.23
N GLY A 463 5.30 -7.47 23.67
CA GLY A 463 5.25 -6.53 22.55
C GLY A 463 5.35 -7.19 21.17
N ALA A 464 5.82 -8.44 21.11
CA ALA A 464 5.72 -9.27 19.91
C ALA A 464 4.35 -9.95 19.80
N SER A 465 3.81 -10.08 18.59
CA SER A 465 2.61 -10.90 18.34
C SER A 465 2.88 -12.37 18.68
N GLY A 466 1.89 -13.07 19.24
CA GLY A 466 2.02 -14.46 19.66
C GLY A 466 0.79 -15.31 19.42
N VAL A 467 1.00 -16.62 19.26
CA VAL A 467 -0.07 -17.62 19.19
C VAL A 467 0.03 -18.54 20.40
N ARG A 468 -1.07 -18.65 21.17
CA ARG A 468 -1.17 -19.58 22.30
C ARG A 468 -2.28 -20.59 22.07
N THR A 469 -2.01 -21.85 22.38
CA THR A 469 -3.05 -22.86 22.53
C THR A 469 -3.72 -22.69 23.89
N VAL A 470 -5.00 -22.34 23.89
CA VAL A 470 -5.86 -22.24 25.08
C VAL A 470 -6.75 -23.47 25.12
N SER A 471 -6.89 -24.09 26.29
CA SER A 471 -7.74 -25.28 26.49
C SER A 471 -8.93 -24.97 27.38
N LEU A 472 -10.11 -25.46 27.00
CA LEU A 472 -11.25 -25.59 27.89
C LEU A 472 -11.15 -26.94 28.61
N ASN A 473 -11.17 -26.90 29.95
CA ASN A 473 -11.15 -28.06 30.81
C ASN A 473 -12.37 -28.05 31.74
N ALA A 474 -12.80 -29.23 32.17
CA ALA A 474 -13.70 -29.44 33.29
C ALA A 474 -13.03 -30.29 34.39
N THR A 475 -13.69 -30.42 35.54
CA THR A 475 -13.24 -31.24 36.67
C THR A 475 -12.91 -32.70 36.31
N ASP A 476 -13.50 -33.25 35.24
CA ASP A 476 -13.26 -34.63 34.77
C ASP A 476 -12.28 -34.76 33.57
N GLY A 477 -11.82 -33.64 32.99
CA GLY A 477 -10.76 -33.66 31.96
C GLY A 477 -10.78 -32.48 30.98
N SER A 478 -9.88 -32.54 29.99
CA SER A 478 -9.84 -31.59 28.87
C SER A 478 -11.04 -31.80 27.93
N ILE A 479 -11.76 -30.72 27.64
CA ILE A 479 -12.91 -30.72 26.70
C ILE A 479 -12.43 -30.42 25.28
N ALA A 480 -11.73 -29.30 25.11
CA ALA A 480 -11.33 -28.78 23.79
C ALA A 480 -10.09 -27.89 23.91
N ALA A 481 -9.42 -27.63 22.78
CA ALA A 481 -8.35 -26.66 22.69
C ALA A 481 -8.47 -25.86 21.39
N THR A 482 -8.10 -24.58 21.42
CA THR A 482 -8.08 -23.67 20.28
C THR A 482 -6.80 -22.84 20.29
N GLN A 483 -6.37 -22.37 19.11
CA GLN A 483 -5.26 -21.42 19.02
C GLN A 483 -5.81 -20.01 18.94
N VAL A 484 -5.26 -19.11 19.76
CA VAL A 484 -5.56 -17.69 19.75
C VAL A 484 -4.30 -16.93 19.38
N SER A 485 -4.37 -16.16 18.29
CA SER A 485 -3.34 -15.21 17.89
C SER A 485 -3.69 -13.86 18.49
N VAL A 486 -2.74 -13.22 19.18
CA VAL A 486 -2.90 -11.90 19.78
C VAL A 486 -1.68 -11.06 19.43
N ASP A 487 -1.91 -9.88 18.88
CA ASP A 487 -0.83 -8.95 18.55
C ASP A 487 -0.20 -8.36 19.81
N GLY A 488 0.98 -7.75 19.68
CA GLY A 488 1.71 -7.15 20.80
C GLY A 488 0.86 -6.14 21.57
N TYR A 489 0.80 -6.26 22.90
CA TYR A 489 -0.01 -5.43 23.81
C TYR A 489 -1.53 -5.43 23.60
N GLU A 490 -2.05 -6.20 22.63
CA GLU A 490 -3.45 -6.19 22.21
C GLU A 490 -4.31 -7.29 22.89
N ARG A 491 -5.60 -7.33 22.51
CA ARG A 491 -6.60 -8.30 23.00
C ARG A 491 -7.30 -9.01 21.85
N ALA A 492 -7.68 -10.27 22.07
CA ALA A 492 -8.49 -11.06 21.14
C ALA A 492 -9.60 -11.81 21.87
N ASN A 493 -10.82 -11.75 21.34
CA ASN A 493 -11.95 -12.55 21.79
C ASN A 493 -12.01 -13.87 21.03
N ALA A 494 -12.26 -14.96 21.75
CA ALA A 494 -12.47 -16.29 21.20
C ALA A 494 -13.56 -17.02 21.98
N SER A 495 -14.00 -18.18 21.47
CA SER A 495 -15.02 -18.98 22.14
C SER A 495 -14.87 -20.47 21.84
N PHE A 496 -15.16 -21.32 22.83
CA PHE A 496 -15.37 -22.75 22.63
C PHE A 496 -16.84 -23.04 22.40
N ALA A 497 -17.13 -24.03 21.54
CA ALA A 497 -18.42 -24.68 21.47
C ALA A 497 -18.36 -25.98 22.30
N TRP A 498 -19.17 -26.07 23.36
CA TRP A 498 -19.24 -27.23 24.25
C TRP A 498 -20.62 -27.86 24.20
N THR A 499 -20.67 -29.18 23.99
CA THR A 499 -21.91 -29.97 23.96
C THR A 499 -21.80 -31.10 24.99
N PRO A 500 -22.15 -30.87 26.27
CA PRO A 500 -22.10 -31.90 27.29
C PRO A 500 -23.18 -32.96 27.09
N THR A 501 -22.85 -34.23 27.29
CA THR A 501 -23.81 -35.36 27.10
C THR A 501 -24.34 -35.93 28.41
N LYS A 502 -23.69 -35.63 29.54
CA LYS A 502 -24.05 -36.09 30.89
C LYS A 502 -24.50 -34.91 31.73
N THR A 503 -25.45 -35.16 32.62
CA THR A 503 -25.94 -34.20 33.60
C THR A 503 -25.06 -34.16 34.85
N GLY A 504 -25.06 -33.02 35.54
CA GLY A 504 -24.26 -32.76 36.74
C GLY A 504 -23.59 -31.38 36.70
N ASP A 505 -22.87 -31.04 37.78
CA ASP A 505 -22.12 -29.80 37.89
C ASP A 505 -20.69 -29.97 37.36
N TYR A 506 -20.23 -29.02 36.55
CA TYR A 506 -18.92 -29.00 35.92
C TYR A 506 -18.18 -27.70 36.28
N ASP A 507 -17.10 -27.79 37.05
CA ASP A 507 -16.21 -26.64 37.26
C ASP A 507 -15.35 -26.47 36.02
N LEU A 508 -15.53 -25.38 35.29
CA LEU A 508 -14.85 -25.11 34.03
C LEU A 508 -13.63 -24.21 34.25
N ALA A 509 -12.59 -24.42 33.44
CA ALA A 509 -11.44 -23.54 33.36
C ALA A 509 -10.99 -23.34 31.91
N VAL A 510 -10.63 -22.11 31.55
CA VAL A 510 -10.13 -21.74 30.22
C VAL A 510 -8.66 -21.31 30.35
N GLY A 511 -7.75 -22.18 29.90
CA GLY A 511 -6.33 -22.07 30.20
C GLY A 511 -6.09 -22.19 31.70
N SER A 512 -5.60 -21.12 32.32
CA SER A 512 -5.42 -20.96 33.76
C SER A 512 -6.54 -20.16 34.45
N ALA A 513 -7.47 -19.57 33.68
CA ALA A 513 -8.57 -18.79 34.22
C ALA A 513 -9.73 -19.70 34.67
N ASP A 514 -10.20 -19.47 35.90
CA ASP A 514 -11.43 -20.09 36.42
C ASP A 514 -12.65 -19.52 35.66
N ALA A 515 -13.51 -20.40 35.17
CA ALA A 515 -14.75 -20.05 34.49
C ALA A 515 -16.00 -20.33 35.34
N GLY A 516 -15.83 -20.84 36.56
CA GLY A 516 -16.90 -21.18 37.48
C GLY A 516 -17.60 -22.50 37.15
N THR A 517 -18.62 -22.82 37.96
CA THR A 517 -19.42 -24.04 37.83
C THR A 517 -20.56 -23.85 36.84
N VAL A 518 -20.69 -24.76 35.88
CA VAL A 518 -21.83 -24.85 34.96
C VAL A 518 -22.64 -26.11 35.26
N THR A 519 -23.92 -25.94 35.59
CA THR A 519 -24.84 -27.07 35.83
C THR A 519 -25.41 -27.57 34.50
N VAL A 520 -25.12 -28.82 34.14
CA VAL A 520 -25.73 -29.49 33.00
C VAL A 520 -27.00 -30.20 33.43
N VAL A 521 -28.14 -29.71 32.97
CA VAL A 521 -29.48 -30.28 33.24
C VAL A 521 -29.91 -31.23 32.12
N ASP A 522 -30.87 -32.11 32.44
CA ASP A 522 -31.45 -33.02 31.45
C ASP A 522 -32.32 -32.23 30.47
N ARG A 523 -32.14 -32.44 29.16
CA ARG A 523 -32.95 -31.80 28.11
C ARG A 523 -34.45 -32.03 28.25
N ASP A 524 -34.85 -33.15 28.86
CA ASP A 524 -36.26 -33.50 29.09
C ASP A 524 -36.87 -32.75 30.29
N SER A 525 -36.08 -32.01 31.07
CA SER A 525 -36.57 -31.09 32.11
C SER A 525 -37.08 -29.75 31.59
N VAL A 526 -36.84 -29.41 30.32
CA VAL A 526 -37.31 -28.14 29.73
C VAL A 526 -38.19 -28.43 28.51
N THR A 527 -39.42 -27.93 28.53
CA THR A 527 -40.39 -28.11 27.44
C THR A 527 -40.97 -26.78 26.98
N LEU A 528 -40.95 -26.54 25.67
CA LEU A 528 -41.75 -25.48 25.03
C LEU A 528 -43.22 -25.93 25.03
N THR A 529 -44.04 -25.35 25.91
CA THR A 529 -45.43 -25.76 26.15
C THR A 529 -46.44 -24.98 25.31
N GLY A 530 -46.10 -23.77 24.86
CA GLY A 530 -47.00 -22.96 24.05
C GLY A 530 -46.35 -21.73 23.42
N ALA A 531 -47.07 -21.12 22.49
CA ALA A 531 -46.74 -19.83 21.89
C ALA A 531 -48.05 -19.05 21.72
N ASN A 532 -48.02 -17.76 22.01
CA ASN A 532 -49.17 -16.86 21.98
C ASN A 532 -48.76 -15.57 21.25
N ALA A 533 -49.47 -15.25 20.18
CA ALA A 533 -49.31 -13.99 19.44
C ALA A 533 -50.60 -13.19 19.58
N PRO A 534 -50.56 -11.84 19.51
CA PRO A 534 -51.77 -11.03 19.45
C PRO A 534 -52.67 -11.47 18.29
N GLU A 535 -53.97 -11.59 18.51
CA GLU A 535 -54.91 -12.09 17.48
C GLU A 535 -54.90 -11.22 16.21
N ASN A 536 -54.76 -9.91 16.38
CA ASN A 536 -54.70 -8.92 15.31
C ASN A 536 -53.58 -7.91 15.58
N VAL A 537 -52.76 -7.61 14.56
CA VAL A 537 -51.70 -6.60 14.59
C VAL A 537 -51.87 -5.62 13.43
N ALA A 538 -51.53 -4.34 13.65
CA ALA A 538 -51.61 -3.34 12.61
C ALA A 538 -50.53 -3.58 11.54
N ALA A 539 -50.89 -3.39 10.26
CA ALA A 539 -49.93 -3.43 9.15
C ALA A 539 -48.71 -2.52 9.41
N GLY A 540 -47.51 -3.06 9.22
CA GLY A 540 -46.23 -2.39 9.47
C GLY A 540 -45.88 -2.11 10.93
N ALA A 541 -46.56 -2.70 11.91
CA ALA A 541 -46.23 -2.56 13.34
C ALA A 541 -45.32 -3.69 13.85
N SER A 542 -44.48 -3.37 14.85
CA SER A 542 -43.77 -4.36 15.66
C SER A 542 -44.68 -4.93 16.75
N TYR A 543 -44.57 -6.22 17.03
CA TYR A 543 -45.30 -6.91 18.09
C TYR A 543 -44.45 -8.01 18.73
N GLU A 544 -44.81 -8.41 19.95
CA GLU A 544 -44.15 -9.51 20.65
C GLU A 544 -44.96 -10.80 20.49
N VAL A 545 -44.24 -11.93 20.38
CA VAL A 545 -44.82 -13.27 20.49
C VAL A 545 -44.33 -13.90 21.79
N GLU A 546 -45.26 -14.27 22.67
CA GLU A 546 -44.97 -14.88 23.96
C GLU A 546 -44.78 -16.39 23.80
N LEU A 547 -43.69 -16.92 24.34
CA LEU A 547 -43.37 -18.34 24.41
C LEU A 547 -43.51 -18.80 25.86
N ALA A 548 -44.34 -19.82 26.08
CA ALA A 548 -44.44 -20.51 27.36
C ALA A 548 -43.44 -21.68 27.39
N ILE A 549 -42.48 -21.62 28.31
CA ILE A 549 -41.48 -22.65 28.54
C ILE A 549 -41.62 -23.11 29.99
N GLU A 550 -41.87 -24.40 30.19
CA GLU A 550 -41.81 -25.02 31.52
C GLU A 550 -40.40 -25.56 31.73
N ASN A 551 -39.80 -25.23 32.87
CA ASN A 551 -38.48 -25.71 33.29
C ASN A 551 -38.62 -26.40 34.66
N ASP A 552 -38.62 -27.73 34.65
CA ASP A 552 -38.69 -28.57 35.86
C ASP A 552 -37.37 -28.61 36.66
N ALA A 553 -36.29 -27.94 36.19
CA ALA A 553 -35.04 -27.85 36.92
C ALA A 553 -35.03 -26.69 37.94
N ASP A 554 -34.34 -26.89 39.06
CA ASP A 554 -34.20 -25.90 40.15
C ASP A 554 -33.30 -24.68 39.81
N VAL A 555 -32.79 -24.60 38.58
CA VAL A 555 -31.89 -23.53 38.09
C VAL A 555 -32.43 -22.88 36.82
N ALA A 556 -32.03 -21.62 36.55
CA ALA A 556 -32.35 -20.97 35.29
C ALA A 556 -31.40 -21.48 34.18
N VAL A 557 -31.96 -21.91 33.05
CA VAL A 557 -31.25 -22.66 32.00
C VAL A 557 -31.26 -21.90 30.68
N ALA A 558 -30.16 -21.94 29.92
CA ALA A 558 -30.12 -21.48 28.54
C ALA A 558 -30.73 -22.53 27.59
N VAL A 559 -31.77 -22.13 26.86
CA VAL A 559 -32.63 -23.01 26.05
C VAL A 559 -32.56 -22.58 24.57
N PRO A 560 -32.14 -23.45 23.65
CA PRO A 560 -32.12 -23.12 22.23
C PRO A 560 -33.55 -23.17 21.65
N VAL A 561 -34.09 -22.01 21.27
CA VAL A 561 -35.36 -21.89 20.56
C VAL A 561 -35.10 -21.57 19.10
N THR A 562 -35.61 -22.40 18.21
CA THR A 562 -35.69 -22.09 16.79
C THR A 562 -37.02 -21.42 16.49
N HIS A 563 -36.96 -20.28 15.81
CA HIS A 563 -38.09 -19.57 15.22
C HIS A 563 -38.08 -19.74 13.70
N VAL A 564 -39.25 -19.99 13.11
CA VAL A 564 -39.48 -20.03 11.67
C VAL A 564 -40.67 -19.16 11.31
N VAL A 565 -40.45 -18.19 10.43
CA VAL A 565 -41.46 -17.28 9.85
C VAL A 565 -41.15 -17.14 8.37
N ASP A 566 -42.16 -17.21 7.50
CA ASP A 566 -42.04 -17.07 6.04
C ASP A 566 -40.99 -17.97 5.35
N GLY A 567 -40.56 -19.04 6.03
CA GLY A 567 -39.52 -19.97 5.56
C GLY A 567 -38.09 -19.60 6.00
N GLU A 568 -37.88 -18.43 6.58
CA GLU A 568 -36.62 -18.04 7.23
C GLU A 568 -36.53 -18.71 8.61
N ARG A 569 -35.32 -19.16 8.99
CA ARG A 569 -35.06 -19.91 10.22
C ARG A 569 -33.96 -19.24 11.03
N VAL A 570 -34.28 -18.85 12.26
CA VAL A 570 -33.33 -18.31 13.25
C VAL A 570 -33.33 -19.22 14.48
N THR A 571 -32.19 -19.39 15.14
CA THR A 571 -32.09 -20.13 16.42
C THR A 571 -31.36 -19.27 17.43
N GLU A 572 -31.99 -19.02 18.57
CA GLU A 572 -31.49 -18.16 19.64
C GLU A 572 -31.49 -18.91 20.98
N GLN A 573 -30.67 -18.46 21.93
CA GLN A 573 -30.64 -18.98 23.29
C GLN A 573 -31.50 -18.09 24.19
N VAL A 574 -32.53 -18.66 24.82
CA VAL A 574 -33.41 -17.95 25.76
C VAL A 574 -33.25 -18.51 27.16
N THR A 575 -33.27 -17.66 28.19
CA THR A 575 -33.14 -18.11 29.58
C THR A 575 -34.52 -18.46 30.16
N ALA A 576 -34.74 -19.74 30.48
CA ALA A 576 -35.93 -20.20 31.20
C ALA A 576 -35.61 -20.29 32.71
N ALA A 577 -36.31 -19.51 33.54
CA ALA A 577 -36.23 -19.64 35.00
C ALA A 577 -37.01 -20.90 35.48
N PRO A 578 -36.77 -21.39 36.71
CA PRO A 578 -37.48 -22.55 37.26
C PRO A 578 -39.01 -22.38 37.26
N GLY A 579 -39.72 -23.44 36.88
CA GLY A 579 -41.17 -23.46 36.66
C GLY A 579 -41.56 -22.83 35.32
N SER A 580 -42.75 -22.24 35.29
CA SER A 580 -43.31 -21.63 34.08
C SER A 580 -42.70 -20.25 33.80
N THR A 581 -41.94 -20.14 32.71
CA THR A 581 -41.35 -18.90 32.22
C THR A 581 -42.01 -18.45 30.92
N THR A 582 -42.34 -17.17 30.82
CA THR A 582 -42.72 -16.53 29.55
C THR A 582 -41.52 -15.77 28.98
N VAL A 583 -41.14 -16.09 27.75
CA VAL A 583 -40.12 -15.37 26.97
C VAL A 583 -40.82 -14.65 25.81
N THR A 584 -40.41 -13.43 25.48
CA THR A 584 -40.93 -12.69 24.32
C THR A 584 -39.95 -12.73 23.15
N VAL A 585 -40.48 -12.86 21.94
CA VAL A 585 -39.73 -12.75 20.68
C VAL A 585 -40.37 -11.66 19.83
N SER A 586 -39.60 -10.61 19.54
CA SER A 586 -40.06 -9.50 18.72
C SER A 586 -40.25 -9.92 17.25
N ALA A 587 -41.34 -9.47 16.65
CA ALA A 587 -41.67 -9.68 15.25
C ALA A 587 -42.21 -8.41 14.60
N MET A 588 -42.21 -8.38 13.27
CA MET A 588 -42.75 -7.29 12.46
C MET A 588 -43.92 -7.79 11.62
N ALA A 589 -44.99 -7.00 11.54
CA ALA A 589 -46.15 -7.28 10.69
C ALA A 589 -45.86 -6.94 9.22
N ASP A 590 -46.59 -7.57 8.30
CA ASP A 590 -46.53 -7.21 6.87
C ASP A 590 -46.94 -5.75 6.67
N ALA A 591 -46.38 -5.10 5.64
CA ALA A 591 -46.74 -3.72 5.29
C ALA A 591 -48.18 -3.58 4.75
N ASP A 592 -48.74 -4.67 4.22
CA ASP A 592 -50.10 -4.74 3.68
C ASP A 592 -51.05 -5.45 4.65
N ALA A 593 -52.26 -4.92 4.81
CA ALA A 593 -53.32 -5.55 5.59
C ALA A 593 -54.03 -6.68 4.80
N GLY A 594 -54.63 -7.62 5.52
CA GLY A 594 -55.36 -8.77 4.97
C GLY A 594 -54.53 -10.04 4.84
N THR A 595 -53.29 -10.05 5.32
CA THR A 595 -52.45 -11.25 5.43
C THR A 595 -52.55 -11.88 6.83
N SER A 596 -51.95 -13.06 7.00
CA SER A 596 -51.85 -13.74 8.29
C SER A 596 -50.46 -14.34 8.43
N ARG A 597 -49.77 -14.04 9.52
CA ARG A 597 -48.41 -14.49 9.82
C ARG A 597 -48.46 -15.68 10.77
N THR A 598 -47.80 -16.77 10.41
CA THR A 598 -47.66 -17.95 11.26
C THR A 598 -46.22 -18.08 11.74
N HIS A 599 -46.04 -18.04 13.05
CA HIS A 599 -44.78 -18.25 13.74
C HIS A 599 -44.72 -19.69 14.20
N ALA A 600 -43.75 -20.45 13.70
CA ALA A 600 -43.49 -21.81 14.15
C ALA A 600 -42.23 -21.83 15.02
N PHE A 601 -42.35 -22.35 16.24
CA PHE A 601 -41.26 -22.46 17.21
C PHE A 601 -40.99 -23.92 17.55
N SER A 602 -39.70 -24.27 17.68
CA SER A 602 -39.26 -25.58 18.14
C SER A 602 -38.06 -25.45 19.07
N SER A 603 -38.09 -26.12 20.21
CA SER A 603 -36.98 -26.17 21.18
C SER A 603 -36.37 -27.59 21.24
N VAL A 604 -35.51 -27.85 22.22
CA VAL A 604 -35.01 -29.21 22.56
C VAL A 604 -36.14 -30.23 22.73
N ASN A 605 -37.26 -29.78 23.32
CA ASN A 605 -38.49 -30.54 23.50
C ASN A 605 -39.69 -29.61 23.31
N GLY A 606 -40.70 -30.11 22.59
CA GLY A 606 -41.91 -29.35 22.24
C GLY A 606 -41.77 -28.47 20.98
N THR A 607 -42.92 -28.25 20.35
CA THR A 607 -43.10 -27.32 19.23
C THR A 607 -44.37 -26.53 19.49
N ALA A 608 -44.33 -25.22 19.27
CA ALA A 608 -45.47 -24.35 19.46
C ALA A 608 -45.64 -23.44 18.24
N ASN A 609 -46.89 -23.21 17.83
CA ASN A 609 -47.21 -22.33 16.73
C ASN A 609 -48.14 -21.22 17.23
N ALA A 610 -47.91 -19.99 16.79
CA ALA A 610 -48.82 -18.87 16.99
C ALA A 610 -49.13 -18.23 15.63
N THR A 611 -50.36 -17.75 15.45
CA THR A 611 -50.80 -17.08 14.23
C THR A 611 -51.40 -15.73 14.60
N THR A 612 -51.04 -14.69 13.84
CA THR A 612 -51.61 -13.35 13.97
C THR A 612 -52.14 -12.86 12.62
N ASN A 613 -53.22 -12.08 12.65
CA ASN A 613 -53.77 -11.46 11.44
C ASN A 613 -53.24 -10.04 11.30
N VAL A 614 -52.74 -9.70 10.12
CA VAL A 614 -52.33 -8.33 9.80
C VAL A 614 -53.55 -7.58 9.30
N VAL A 615 -53.99 -6.57 10.04
CA VAL A 615 -55.22 -5.82 9.77
C VAL A 615 -54.93 -4.34 9.57
N GLU A 616 -55.91 -3.59 9.06
CA GLU A 616 -55.76 -2.14 8.91
C GLU A 616 -55.46 -1.48 10.28
N PRO A 617 -54.53 -0.50 10.34
CA PRO A 617 -54.29 0.27 11.55
C PRO A 617 -55.57 0.89 12.12
N ALA A 618 -55.58 1.18 13.43
CA ALA A 618 -56.71 1.85 14.06
C ALA A 618 -57.02 3.20 13.40
N LYS A 619 -58.31 3.49 13.21
CA LYS A 619 -58.77 4.65 12.45
C LYS A 619 -59.88 5.36 13.19
N ILE A 620 -59.47 6.27 14.07
CA ILE A 620 -60.37 7.08 14.88
C ILE A 620 -61.05 8.15 14.03
N GLY A 621 -62.37 8.25 14.17
CA GLY A 621 -63.20 9.29 13.58
C GLY A 621 -64.24 9.80 14.57
N ILE A 622 -64.76 11.01 14.32
CA ILE A 622 -65.90 11.58 15.03
C ILE A 622 -67.16 11.24 14.21
N GLU A 623 -68.09 10.47 14.78
CA GLU A 623 -69.34 10.08 14.12
C GLU A 623 -70.42 11.16 14.25
N SER A 624 -70.53 11.77 15.44
CA SER A 624 -71.52 12.80 15.70
C SER A 624 -71.08 13.72 16.85
N THR A 625 -71.61 14.94 16.87
CA THR A 625 -71.40 15.90 17.96
C THR A 625 -72.72 16.55 18.35
N SER A 626 -72.81 16.96 19.61
CA SER A 626 -73.91 17.75 20.16
C SER A 626 -73.33 18.94 20.91
N VAL A 627 -73.64 20.14 20.43
CA VAL A 627 -73.27 21.41 21.06
C VAL A 627 -74.52 22.30 21.08
N PRO A 628 -74.89 22.92 22.22
CA PRO A 628 -76.06 23.78 22.29
C PRO A 628 -75.83 25.04 21.47
N SER A 629 -76.84 25.52 20.76
CA SER A 629 -76.70 26.71 19.91
C SER A 629 -76.54 28.02 20.71
N ALA A 630 -77.05 28.07 21.95
CA ALA A 630 -76.84 29.19 22.87
C ALA A 630 -76.93 28.78 24.35
N ILE A 631 -76.21 29.51 25.20
CA ILE A 631 -76.31 29.49 26.67
C ILE A 631 -76.38 30.93 27.24
N VAL A 632 -76.63 31.05 28.54
CA VAL A 632 -76.53 32.31 29.30
C VAL A 632 -75.17 32.36 29.99
N ALA A 633 -74.55 33.54 30.07
CA ALA A 633 -73.25 33.69 30.72
C ALA A 633 -73.35 33.32 32.21
N GLY A 634 -72.46 32.42 32.65
CA GLY A 634 -72.50 31.81 33.99
C GLY A 634 -73.44 30.61 34.16
N GLU A 635 -74.16 30.17 33.11
CA GLU A 635 -74.91 28.89 33.10
C GLU A 635 -74.15 27.82 32.31
N SER A 636 -74.19 26.56 32.76
CA SER A 636 -73.48 25.45 32.11
C SER A 636 -74.20 24.91 30.88
N GLY A 637 -73.51 24.86 29.74
CA GLY A 637 -73.95 24.14 28.53
C GLY A 637 -73.36 22.73 28.47
N SER A 638 -74.20 21.73 28.17
CA SER A 638 -73.77 20.34 27.99
C SER A 638 -73.40 20.04 26.53
N PHE A 639 -72.26 19.41 26.30
CA PHE A 639 -71.79 18.97 24.98
C PHE A 639 -71.48 17.47 24.97
N SER A 640 -71.50 16.86 23.80
CA SER A 640 -71.04 15.48 23.61
C SER A 640 -70.41 15.23 22.24
N VAL A 641 -69.46 14.31 22.20
CA VAL A 641 -68.79 13.83 20.98
C VAL A 641 -68.84 12.31 20.95
N THR A 642 -69.41 11.74 19.88
CA THR A 642 -69.37 10.31 19.60
C THR A 642 -68.16 10.01 18.73
N VAL A 643 -67.26 9.17 19.23
CA VAL A 643 -66.01 8.78 18.55
C VAL A 643 -66.05 7.28 18.25
N ALA A 644 -65.52 6.87 17.10
CA ALA A 644 -65.50 5.49 16.66
C ALA A 644 -64.14 5.07 16.12
N ASN A 645 -63.78 3.81 16.33
CA ASN A 645 -62.63 3.19 15.67
C ASN A 645 -63.11 2.39 14.46
N THR A 646 -62.86 2.93 13.27
CA THR A 646 -63.18 2.28 11.98
C THR A 646 -62.05 1.41 11.43
N GLY A 647 -60.95 1.27 12.18
CA GLY A 647 -59.78 0.46 11.82
C GLY A 647 -59.83 -0.95 12.38
N GLY A 648 -58.82 -1.76 12.05
CA GLY A 648 -58.79 -3.20 12.32
C GLY A 648 -58.22 -3.63 13.68
N VAL A 649 -57.41 -2.81 14.34
CA VAL A 649 -56.94 -3.06 15.73
C VAL A 649 -57.61 -2.14 16.74
N ALA A 650 -57.77 -2.63 17.97
CA ALA A 650 -58.16 -1.80 19.10
C ALA A 650 -57.11 -0.70 19.36
N THR A 651 -57.54 0.47 19.81
CA THR A 651 -56.61 1.54 20.21
C THR A 651 -57.16 2.34 21.37
N THR A 652 -56.27 2.99 22.13
CA THR A 652 -56.65 3.97 23.15
C THR A 652 -56.28 5.35 22.64
N THR A 653 -57.25 6.26 22.60
CA THR A 653 -57.08 7.60 22.06
C THR A 653 -57.61 8.65 23.04
N PRO A 654 -56.92 9.79 23.23
CA PRO A 654 -57.49 10.89 23.98
C PRO A 654 -58.61 11.54 23.17
N VAL A 655 -59.74 11.77 23.84
CA VAL A 655 -60.85 12.58 23.35
C VAL A 655 -60.85 13.87 24.14
N THR A 656 -60.61 14.99 23.47
CA THR A 656 -60.53 16.31 24.09
C THR A 656 -61.68 17.18 23.61
N VAL A 657 -62.31 17.92 24.51
CA VAL A 657 -63.25 18.99 24.18
C VAL A 657 -62.76 20.29 24.78
N THR A 658 -62.67 21.31 23.94
CA THR A 658 -62.10 22.62 24.25
C THR A 658 -63.16 23.69 23.95
N VAL A 659 -63.43 24.60 24.89
CA VAL A 659 -64.39 25.71 24.72
C VAL A 659 -63.67 27.04 24.88
N GLY A 660 -63.70 27.89 23.85
CA GLY A 660 -63.01 29.19 23.86
C GLY A 660 -61.48 29.10 23.97
N GLY A 661 -60.90 27.93 23.72
CA GLY A 661 -59.47 27.63 23.91
C GLY A 661 -59.11 26.96 25.24
N GLU A 662 -60.06 26.74 26.16
CA GLU A 662 -59.83 26.03 27.42
C GLU A 662 -60.35 24.59 27.35
N VAL A 663 -59.53 23.61 27.77
CA VAL A 663 -59.89 22.18 27.79
C VAL A 663 -60.89 21.93 28.92
N VAL A 664 -62.08 21.45 28.55
CA VAL A 664 -63.22 21.21 29.47
C VAL A 664 -63.57 19.74 29.63
N VAL A 665 -63.14 18.88 28.70
CA VAL A 665 -63.07 17.42 28.88
C VAL A 665 -61.79 16.92 28.24
N GLU A 666 -61.12 16.00 28.91
CA GLU A 666 -60.04 15.18 28.36
C GLU A 666 -60.21 13.76 28.92
N GLU A 667 -60.58 12.81 28.06
CA GLU A 667 -60.84 11.42 28.44
C GLU A 667 -60.15 10.47 27.47
N SER A 668 -59.28 9.60 27.98
CA SER A 668 -58.66 8.53 27.18
C SER A 668 -59.63 7.37 27.05
N VAL A 669 -60.06 7.06 25.82
CA VAL A 669 -61.01 5.97 25.58
C VAL A 669 -60.39 4.89 24.72
N THR A 670 -60.51 3.64 25.18
CA THR A 670 -60.15 2.44 24.43
C THR A 670 -61.33 2.03 23.55
N LEU A 671 -61.08 1.88 22.24
CA LEU A 671 -62.06 1.54 21.22
C LEU A 671 -61.60 0.30 20.46
N ASP A 672 -62.34 -0.79 20.63
CA ASP A 672 -62.23 -1.99 19.80
C ASP A 672 -62.60 -1.72 18.33
N PRO A 673 -62.19 -2.56 17.37
CA PRO A 673 -62.57 -2.44 15.97
C PRO A 673 -64.09 -2.37 15.77
N GLY A 674 -64.57 -1.31 15.12
CA GLY A 674 -66.00 -1.06 14.90
C GLY A 674 -66.78 -0.57 16.12
N ALA A 675 -66.14 -0.38 17.28
CA ALA A 675 -66.79 0.20 18.45
C ALA A 675 -66.87 1.73 18.35
N SER A 676 -67.95 2.29 18.90
CA SER A 676 -68.07 3.73 19.16
C SER A 676 -68.57 4.02 20.57
N THR A 677 -68.22 5.19 21.09
CA THR A 677 -68.54 5.66 22.44
C THR A 677 -68.82 7.15 22.43
N THR A 678 -69.54 7.66 23.41
CA THR A 678 -69.88 9.08 23.51
C THR A 678 -69.32 9.68 24.78
N VAL A 679 -68.31 10.54 24.62
CA VAL A 679 -67.74 11.37 25.68
C VAL A 679 -68.61 12.62 25.82
N SER A 680 -68.99 12.98 27.05
CA SER A 680 -69.89 14.11 27.32
C SER A 680 -69.37 14.95 28.47
N GLY A 681 -69.60 16.26 28.41
CA GLY A 681 -69.23 17.19 29.47
C GLY A 681 -70.16 18.39 29.54
N SER A 682 -69.87 19.31 30.46
CA SER A 682 -70.57 20.59 30.53
C SER A 682 -69.68 21.67 31.13
N THR A 683 -69.71 22.87 30.56
CA THR A 683 -68.98 24.03 31.07
C THR A 683 -69.86 25.27 31.08
N ALA A 684 -69.61 26.20 32.01
CA ALA A 684 -70.19 27.54 31.99
C ALA A 684 -69.20 28.50 31.32
N VAL A 685 -69.71 29.43 30.50
CA VAL A 685 -68.89 30.48 29.90
C VAL A 685 -69.26 31.81 30.56
N GLU A 686 -68.32 32.42 31.27
CA GLU A 686 -68.58 33.60 32.12
C GLU A 686 -68.76 34.91 31.32
N SER A 687 -68.39 34.93 30.03
CA SER A 687 -68.42 36.12 29.17
C SER A 687 -69.45 35.97 28.06
N ALA A 688 -70.32 36.97 27.88
CA ALA A 688 -71.24 37.03 26.74
C ALA A 688 -70.47 37.30 25.44
N GLY A 689 -70.87 36.64 24.35
CA GLY A 689 -70.14 36.63 23.07
C GLY A 689 -70.37 35.34 22.28
N SER A 690 -69.37 34.94 21.48
CA SER A 690 -69.30 33.63 20.83
C SER A 690 -68.06 32.87 21.28
N ALA A 691 -68.20 31.57 21.54
CA ALA A 691 -67.09 30.68 21.86
C ALA A 691 -67.02 29.54 20.84
N SER A 692 -65.82 29.19 20.37
CA SER A 692 -65.62 27.96 19.61
C SER A 692 -65.66 26.75 20.54
N VAL A 693 -66.24 25.66 20.08
CA VAL A 693 -66.20 24.35 20.74
C VAL A 693 -65.47 23.39 19.81
N GLU A 694 -64.23 23.06 20.13
CA GLU A 694 -63.39 22.13 19.38
C GLU A 694 -63.38 20.77 20.06
N MET A 695 -63.70 19.73 19.29
CA MET A 695 -63.74 18.34 19.74
C MET A 695 -62.73 17.55 18.91
N THR A 696 -61.78 16.89 19.57
CA THR A 696 -60.73 16.10 18.93
C THR A 696 -60.71 14.66 19.46
N ALA A 697 -60.30 13.73 18.61
CA ALA A 697 -60.12 12.32 18.95
C ALA A 697 -58.99 11.75 18.08
N GLY A 698 -57.80 11.60 18.67
CA GLY A 698 -56.59 11.32 17.90
C GLY A 698 -56.36 12.36 16.79
N ASN A 699 -56.37 11.92 15.53
CA ASN A 699 -56.22 12.80 14.36
C ASN A 699 -57.54 13.38 13.82
N ALA A 700 -58.69 12.99 14.38
CA ALA A 700 -60.00 13.54 13.98
C ALA A 700 -60.30 14.82 14.79
N SER A 701 -60.90 15.82 14.14
CA SER A 701 -61.29 17.09 14.75
C SER A 701 -62.59 17.61 14.14
N GLN A 702 -63.44 18.23 14.97
CA GLN A 702 -64.65 18.93 14.56
C GLN A 702 -64.89 20.15 15.44
N THR A 703 -65.27 21.28 14.83
CA THR A 703 -65.54 22.54 15.53
C THR A 703 -67.00 22.95 15.37
N ALA A 704 -67.59 23.49 16.43
CA ALA A 704 -68.90 24.14 16.44
C ALA A 704 -68.80 25.53 17.09
N GLU A 705 -69.81 26.39 16.91
CA GLU A 705 -69.91 27.68 17.61
C GLU A 705 -71.03 27.67 18.66
N LEU A 706 -70.74 28.27 19.81
CA LEU A 706 -71.62 28.43 20.96
C LEU A 706 -71.88 29.92 21.21
N SER A 707 -73.14 30.35 21.14
CA SER A 707 -73.52 31.73 21.49
C SER A 707 -73.76 31.89 22.99
N VAL A 708 -73.25 32.96 23.61
CA VAL A 708 -73.36 33.22 25.05
C VAL A 708 -74.02 34.58 25.30
N SER A 709 -75.11 34.59 26.07
CA SER A 709 -75.97 35.78 26.26
C SER A 709 -75.92 36.36 27.69
N GLU A 710 -76.09 37.68 27.85
CA GLU A 710 -75.99 38.34 29.16
C GLU A 710 -77.12 37.98 30.14
N PRO A 711 -76.85 37.83 31.45
CA PRO A 711 -77.87 37.54 32.47
C PRO A 711 -78.75 38.77 32.77
N ARG A 712 -80.08 38.58 32.81
CA ARG A 712 -81.04 39.66 33.10
C ARG A 712 -81.08 40.02 34.59
N THR A 713 -80.75 41.26 34.93
CA THR A 713 -80.89 41.79 36.30
C THR A 713 -82.26 42.42 36.54
N THR A 714 -82.83 42.21 37.74
CA THR A 714 -84.03 42.90 38.23
C THR A 714 -83.73 43.48 39.62
N THR A 715 -84.07 44.75 39.83
CA THR A 715 -83.85 45.46 41.10
C THR A 715 -85.12 46.17 41.56
N THR A 716 -85.39 46.11 42.87
CA THR A 716 -86.50 46.78 43.53
C THR A 716 -85.99 47.74 44.58
N SER A 717 -86.21 49.04 44.39
CA SER A 717 -86.38 50.08 45.43
C SER A 717 -86.76 51.38 44.74
N GLY A 718 -87.63 52.19 45.36
CA GLY A 718 -88.27 53.31 44.66
C GLY A 718 -88.20 54.67 45.35
N ASP A 719 -88.60 55.65 44.54
CA ASP A 719 -89.25 56.94 44.87
C ASP A 719 -88.40 58.23 44.99
N GLY A 720 -88.97 59.32 44.45
CA GLY A 720 -88.53 60.74 44.48
C GLY A 720 -87.18 61.05 43.79
N GLY A 721 -87.09 61.74 42.64
CA GLY A 721 -87.71 63.03 42.28
C GLY A 721 -86.81 64.20 42.72
N THR A 722 -86.47 65.23 41.92
CA THR A 722 -86.99 65.70 40.63
C THR A 722 -85.99 66.69 39.96
N SER A 723 -86.14 66.93 38.64
CA SER A 723 -85.60 68.06 37.82
C SER A 723 -84.11 68.05 37.45
N GLY A 724 -83.71 68.39 36.21
CA GLY A 724 -84.51 68.56 34.97
C GLY A 724 -83.77 69.25 33.81
N GLY A 725 -84.04 68.81 32.56
CA GLY A 725 -83.77 69.52 31.28
C GLY A 725 -82.30 69.81 30.87
N SER A 726 -81.92 69.98 29.60
CA SER A 726 -82.64 69.81 28.32
C SER A 726 -81.67 69.90 27.12
N THR A 727 -81.94 69.10 26.06
CA THR A 727 -81.71 69.37 24.62
C THR A 727 -80.30 69.56 23.97
N THR A 728 -80.12 68.81 22.87
CA THR A 728 -79.47 69.16 21.55
C THR A 728 -77.95 69.41 21.47
N ALA A 729 -77.24 69.16 20.36
CA ALA A 729 -77.46 68.29 19.17
C ALA A 729 -76.20 68.33 18.25
N ALA A 730 -75.94 67.22 17.51
CA ALA A 730 -75.31 67.11 16.16
C ALA A 730 -73.97 67.86 15.85
N ASP A 731 -73.02 67.45 15.01
CA ASP A 731 -73.07 66.83 13.66
C ASP A 731 -71.63 66.71 13.08
N SER A 732 -71.43 65.95 11.98
CA SER A 732 -70.41 66.02 10.86
C SER A 732 -68.92 66.43 11.11
N SER A 733 -67.90 66.03 10.33
CA SER A 733 -67.69 65.37 9.00
C SER A 733 -66.29 64.69 8.98
N ASP A 734 -66.04 63.54 8.33
CA ASP A 734 -65.61 63.32 6.90
C ASP A 734 -64.26 64.00 6.51
N ASP A 735 -63.33 63.44 5.70
CA ASP A 735 -63.41 62.36 4.68
C ASP A 735 -62.01 61.82 4.18
N GLY A 736 -61.97 60.69 3.43
CA GLY A 736 -60.91 60.19 2.47
C GLY A 736 -59.78 59.26 2.99
N ASP A 737 -59.47 58.01 2.54
CA ASP A 737 -59.67 57.15 1.32
C ASP A 737 -58.62 57.32 0.17
N SER A 738 -58.00 56.32 -0.51
CA SER A 738 -57.73 54.85 -0.33
C SER A 738 -56.47 54.41 -1.16
N GLY A 739 -55.84 53.23 -0.96
CA GLY A 739 -56.03 51.95 -1.71
C GLY A 739 -54.67 51.41 -2.26
N SER A 740 -54.38 50.12 -2.61
CA SER A 740 -55.16 48.84 -2.63
C SER A 740 -54.28 47.56 -2.86
N GLY A 741 -54.68 46.37 -2.34
CA GLY A 741 -54.38 44.99 -2.85
C GLY A 741 -53.00 44.34 -2.56
N GLY A 742 -52.80 43.01 -2.45
CA GLY A 742 -53.66 41.79 -2.52
C GLY A 742 -52.90 40.46 -2.19
N SER A 743 -53.63 39.35 -1.92
CA SER A 743 -53.25 38.03 -1.29
C SER A 743 -52.55 36.97 -2.24
N PRO A 744 -52.44 35.61 -1.99
CA PRO A 744 -52.80 34.69 -0.85
C PRO A 744 -51.87 33.43 -0.54
N GLY A 745 -52.18 32.62 0.51
CA GLY A 745 -52.41 31.13 0.39
C GLY A 745 -51.44 29.99 0.87
N PHE A 746 -51.80 29.28 1.96
CA PHE A 746 -51.83 27.80 2.29
C PHE A 746 -50.78 26.69 1.94
N GLY A 747 -50.61 25.74 2.91
CA GLY A 747 -50.32 24.28 2.76
C GLY A 747 -48.94 23.75 3.25
N ILE A 748 -48.64 22.48 3.64
CA ILE A 748 -49.30 21.29 4.25
C ILE A 748 -48.25 20.11 4.24
N VAL A 749 -48.28 19.18 5.23
CA VAL A 749 -47.79 17.75 5.22
C VAL A 749 -46.31 17.31 5.53
N VAL A 750 -46.21 16.52 6.63
CA VAL A 750 -45.53 15.20 6.89
C VAL A 750 -44.00 15.03 6.97
N ALA A 751 -43.60 14.24 7.97
CA ALA A 751 -42.29 13.61 8.15
C ALA A 751 -42.34 12.08 7.89
N ALA A 752 -41.23 11.48 7.45
CA ALA A 752 -41.08 10.03 7.31
C ALA A 752 -39.68 9.58 7.77
N LEU A 753 -39.61 8.42 8.44
CA LEU A 753 -38.36 7.75 8.82
C LEU A 753 -37.73 7.02 7.61
N ALA A 754 -36.41 6.87 7.63
CA ALA A 754 -35.69 5.86 6.86
C ALA A 754 -34.46 5.34 7.64
N LEU A 755 -34.19 4.04 7.53
CA LEU A 755 -33.08 3.35 8.19
C LEU A 755 -31.70 3.84 7.73
N VAL A 756 -30.71 3.71 8.62
CA VAL A 756 -29.28 3.65 8.26
C VAL A 756 -28.83 2.19 8.31
N VAL A 757 -28.33 1.67 7.18
CA VAL A 757 -27.62 0.39 7.12
C VAL A 757 -26.12 0.65 7.11
N VAL A 758 -25.40 0.01 8.03
CA VAL A 758 -23.92 0.02 8.07
C VAL A 758 -23.41 -1.12 7.18
N ALA A 759 -22.53 -0.80 6.23
CA ALA A 759 -21.84 -1.79 5.40
C ALA A 759 -20.35 -1.85 5.75
N PHE A 760 -19.89 -3.03 6.21
CA PHE A 760 -18.48 -3.34 6.40
C PHE A 760 -17.75 -3.40 5.05
N ARG A 761 -16.55 -2.80 4.98
CA ARG A 761 -15.52 -3.24 4.03
C ARG A 761 -14.74 -4.40 4.65
N ARG A 762 -14.49 -5.45 3.86
CA ARG A 762 -13.48 -6.48 4.17
C ARG A 762 -12.25 -6.32 3.28
N ARG A 763 -11.17 -6.94 3.74
CA ARG A 763 -9.97 -7.31 2.98
C ARG A 763 -10.34 -8.05 1.70
#